data_AF-A0A9E0CMY4-F1
#
_entry.id   AF-A0A9E0CMY4-F1
#
_cell.length_a   1.000
_cell.length_b   1.000
_cell.length_c   1.000
_cell.angle_alpha   90.00
_cell.angle_beta   90.00
_cell.angle_gamma   90.00
#
_symmetry.space_group_name_H-M   'P 1'
#
loop_
_entity.id
_entity.type
_entity.pdbx_description
1 polymer ?
#
loop_
_entity_poly.entity_id
_entity_poly.type
_entity_poly.pdbx_seq_one_letter_code
_entity_poly.pdbx_strand_id
1 'polypeptide(L)'
;MSNASGESLAIIITDAVRRACRGEMTISEAVALVPAGDIGTFMHATFAGTDGAPLAALLTTALGASPGAAAGEIVFNADDAIDAADAGRSVILVRNETTPDDVLGMQSARGILTTRGGITSHAAVVARGWGIPAVVGAGEIVLDDEGLHIGNRVLPAGTEISIDGRTGEVFLGSADTSTAEAPAELETLLDWADRIRAGADVPVTVRANADNSADAAHARHLGAEGIGLCRTEHMLLADDRLPLVRRFILTDVAGEGQAALADLEEVQQADFEGLLAAMDGLPITVRLLDPPLHEFLPELERLVVAEALGELDEEGHIELAAVRRLHEVNPMIGTRGVRLGVIKPGLYQMQVRALLRAVAAVRAEGRSPRVEVMIPLVIDPTEMQMARAWVTEATAAVGFEGVVSVGAMLETPRAALVAGELAEVSDFFSFGTNDLTQLMFAFSRDDVGSKLIPEYLRHGLLERDPFESLDQIGVGRLIRHACEHARDTNAAIKIGVCGEQAGDPESAKFLVACGVDYVSCSPYRVPIARLAVAQALLEMSRVHPDVLAAIAADAASIRGHQSDPTVDDPLGSPTDAVQGNGAGAGDELDADFLVMHALRIKGFAAADVVADIVGIEVAVVHLLLSEMAQSEWCRHIPARDLWQLTPAGRERHGERLQEVSGAAVDGLRAHYLRFLDLNVGFKELCSRWQMRDGDANDHTDAVYDEARVAELRTLHDQSLAPIAGFTEAIARFGSYERRLTTSLLRLEGGETRMFTGVMCGSYHDIWMELHEDLVQLLGVDRHAEGSY
;
A
#
# COMPACT_ATOMS: atom_id res chain seq x y z
N MET A 1 30.70 10.12 0.41
CA MET A 1 30.54 9.57 1.78
C MET A 1 30.71 8.06 1.67
N SER A 2 31.40 7.44 2.63
CA SER A 2 31.71 6.01 2.60
C SER A 2 30.42 5.21 2.82
N ASN A 3 29.82 4.63 1.77
CA ASN A 3 28.74 3.66 1.92
C ASN A 3 29.29 2.44 2.65
N ALA A 4 29.05 2.34 3.96
CA ALA A 4 29.24 1.09 4.67
C ALA A 4 28.32 0.06 4.03
N SER A 5 28.82 -1.15 3.74
CA SER A 5 27.94 -2.26 3.38
C SER A 5 26.95 -2.51 4.52
N GLY A 6 25.75 -3.02 4.23
CA GLY A 6 24.76 -3.29 5.29
C GLY A 6 25.29 -4.23 6.38
N GLU A 7 26.18 -5.16 6.03
CA GLU A 7 26.93 -5.98 7.00
C GLU A 7 27.85 -5.15 7.91
N SER A 8 28.57 -4.18 7.35
CA SER A 8 29.39 -3.24 8.14
C SER A 8 28.53 -2.40 9.07
N LEU A 9 27.36 -1.94 8.62
CA LEU A 9 26.45 -1.18 9.46
C LEU A 9 25.87 -2.03 10.59
N ALA A 10 25.50 -3.29 10.31
CA ALA A 10 25.01 -4.22 11.31
C ALA A 10 26.04 -4.43 12.44
N ILE A 11 27.31 -4.62 12.06
CA ILE A 11 28.42 -4.72 13.02
C ILE A 11 28.57 -3.45 13.85
N ILE A 12 28.48 -2.26 13.24
CA ILE A 12 28.58 -0.97 13.94
C ILE A 12 27.46 -0.82 14.97
N ILE A 13 26.22 -1.12 14.60
CA ILE A 13 25.06 -1.04 15.50
C ILE A 13 25.22 -2.03 16.66
N THR A 14 25.54 -3.28 16.35
CA THR A 14 25.75 -4.32 17.37
C THR A 14 26.88 -3.97 18.33
N ASP A 15 28.02 -3.45 17.84
CA ASP A 15 29.13 -3.00 18.70
C ASP A 15 28.72 -1.81 19.58
N ALA A 16 28.08 -0.79 18.99
CA ALA A 16 27.64 0.42 19.68
C ALA A 16 26.71 0.09 20.85
N VAL A 17 25.67 -0.70 20.59
CA VAL A 17 24.67 -1.09 21.59
C VAL A 17 25.30 -1.95 22.67
N ARG A 18 26.11 -2.95 22.31
CA ARG A 18 26.75 -3.84 23.29
C ARG A 18 27.74 -3.10 24.20
N ARG A 19 28.55 -2.21 23.65
CA ARG A 19 29.48 -1.39 24.44
C ARG A 19 28.75 -0.42 25.37
N ALA A 20 27.64 0.15 24.91
CA ALA A 20 26.77 0.96 25.75
C ALA A 20 26.14 0.16 26.90
N CYS A 21 25.59 -1.03 26.65
CA CYS A 21 25.09 -1.93 27.70
C CYS A 21 26.19 -2.35 28.71
N ARG A 22 27.45 -2.43 28.25
CA ARG A 22 28.62 -2.71 29.11
C ARG A 22 29.13 -1.49 29.89
N GLY A 23 28.64 -0.29 29.58
CA GLY A 23 29.11 0.97 30.17
C GLY A 23 30.51 1.37 29.68
N GLU A 24 30.97 0.78 28.57
CA GLU A 24 32.23 1.11 27.89
C GLU A 24 32.07 2.31 26.93
N MET A 25 30.81 2.67 26.64
CA MET A 25 30.37 3.76 25.79
C MET A 25 29.11 4.37 26.41
N THR A 26 28.90 5.67 26.26
CA THR A 26 27.65 6.31 26.69
C THR A 26 26.52 6.08 25.68
N ILE A 27 25.26 6.19 26.11
CA ILE A 27 24.09 6.11 25.20
C ILE A 27 24.19 7.16 24.08
N SER A 28 24.62 8.37 24.42
CA SER A 28 24.79 9.46 23.45
C SER A 28 25.83 9.11 22.38
N GLU A 29 26.99 8.57 22.79
CA GLU A 29 28.03 8.12 21.85
C GLU A 29 27.55 6.97 20.95
N ALA A 30 26.79 6.01 21.50
CA ALA A 30 26.25 4.90 20.71
C ALA A 30 25.24 5.37 19.66
N VAL A 31 24.33 6.26 20.05
CA VAL A 31 23.34 6.87 19.14
C VAL A 31 24.01 7.73 18.07
N ALA A 32 25.06 8.48 18.43
CA ALA A 32 25.79 9.34 17.49
C ALA A 32 26.71 8.56 16.52
N LEU A 33 27.14 7.34 16.90
CA LEU A 33 28.06 6.54 16.08
C LEU A 33 27.41 6.01 14.79
N VAL A 34 26.10 5.78 14.81
CA VAL A 34 25.36 5.15 13.70
C VAL A 34 24.88 6.24 12.73
N PRO A 35 25.31 6.24 11.46
CA PRO A 35 24.81 7.19 10.47
C PRO A 35 23.33 6.90 10.17
N ALA A 36 22.43 7.85 10.48
CA ALA A 36 20.99 7.60 10.38
C ALA A 36 20.52 7.24 8.97
N GLY A 37 21.09 7.89 7.94
CA GLY A 37 20.75 7.61 6.55
C GLY A 37 21.09 6.18 6.11
N ASP A 38 22.09 5.56 6.73
CA ASP A 38 22.54 4.22 6.37
C ASP A 38 21.54 3.15 6.85
N ILE A 39 20.64 3.44 7.81
CA ILE A 39 19.57 2.50 8.22
C ILE A 39 18.71 2.06 7.04
N GLY A 40 18.59 2.91 6.01
CA GLY A 40 17.88 2.58 4.78
C GLY A 40 18.40 1.31 4.08
N THR A 41 19.65 0.88 4.32
CA THR A 41 20.21 -0.35 3.73
C THR A 41 19.55 -1.63 4.25
N PHE A 42 18.87 -1.59 5.40
CA PHE A 42 18.08 -2.70 5.91
C PHE A 42 16.65 -2.72 5.37
N MET A 43 16.20 -1.60 4.79
CA MET A 43 14.84 -1.41 4.29
C MET A 43 14.73 -1.67 2.79
N HIS A 44 15.83 -1.52 2.06
CA HIS A 44 15.88 -1.69 0.61
C HIS A 44 17.02 -2.61 0.19
N ALA A 45 16.79 -3.40 -0.87
CA ALA A 45 17.85 -4.20 -1.47
C ALA A 45 18.95 -3.30 -2.07
N THR A 46 20.18 -3.80 -2.11
CA THR A 46 21.35 -3.14 -2.71
C THR A 46 22.08 -4.11 -3.63
N PHE A 47 22.84 -3.61 -4.60
CA PHE A 47 23.70 -4.48 -5.42
C PHE A 47 24.81 -5.10 -4.58
N ALA A 48 24.99 -6.42 -4.67
CA ALA A 48 25.96 -7.16 -3.89
C ALA A 48 27.40 -6.89 -4.39
N GLY A 49 28.27 -6.43 -3.48
CA GLY A 49 29.72 -6.33 -3.69
C GLY A 49 30.20 -5.08 -4.45
N THR A 50 30.83 -4.14 -3.74
CA THR A 50 31.56 -3.00 -4.34
C THR A 50 33.04 -3.31 -4.65
N ASP A 51 33.48 -4.55 -4.50
CA ASP A 51 34.84 -4.98 -4.87
C ASP A 51 34.90 -5.51 -6.31
N GLY A 52 34.58 -4.64 -7.28
CA GLY A 52 35.15 -4.74 -8.63
C GLY A 52 34.54 -5.73 -9.64
N ALA A 53 33.33 -6.24 -9.44
CA ALA A 53 32.57 -6.81 -10.57
C ALA A 53 31.85 -5.66 -11.29
N PRO A 54 32.14 -5.37 -12.58
CA PRO A 54 31.50 -4.27 -13.27
C PRO A 54 30.01 -4.57 -13.42
N LEU A 55 29.15 -3.70 -12.85
CA LEU A 55 27.76 -3.57 -13.30
C LEU A 55 27.80 -3.52 -14.83
N ALA A 56 27.01 -4.40 -15.46
CA ALA A 56 26.98 -4.50 -16.91
C ALA A 56 26.48 -3.18 -17.53
N ALA A 57 26.86 -2.92 -18.77
CA ALA A 57 26.91 -1.59 -19.39
C ALA A 57 25.72 -0.68 -19.00
N LEU A 58 26.01 0.47 -18.38
CA LEU A 58 25.04 1.54 -18.11
C LEU A 58 24.29 1.87 -19.41
N LEU A 59 22.97 1.70 -19.38
CA LEU A 59 22.08 1.97 -20.50
C LEU A 59 21.67 3.44 -20.53
N THR A 60 21.18 3.94 -19.40
CA THR A 60 20.73 5.33 -19.23
C THR A 60 20.71 5.70 -17.75
N THR A 61 20.58 6.99 -17.47
CA THR A 61 20.30 7.53 -16.14
C THR A 61 19.06 8.42 -16.23
N ALA A 62 18.14 8.27 -15.27
CA ALA A 62 16.92 9.06 -15.18
C ALA A 62 16.65 9.45 -13.72
N LEU A 63 15.39 9.70 -13.35
CA LEU A 63 15.04 10.11 -11.99
C LEU A 63 14.91 8.89 -11.07
N GLY A 64 15.75 8.80 -10.04
CA GLY A 64 15.55 7.87 -8.92
C GLY A 64 14.30 8.26 -8.14
N ALA A 65 13.20 7.53 -8.34
CA ALA A 65 11.92 7.86 -7.74
C ALA A 65 11.71 7.21 -6.37
N SER A 66 12.20 5.99 -6.20
CA SER A 66 12.08 5.19 -4.98
C SER A 66 13.34 4.36 -4.76
N PRO A 67 14.01 4.48 -3.61
CA PRO A 67 15.35 3.93 -3.39
C PRO A 67 15.39 2.39 -3.39
N GLY A 68 16.55 1.86 -3.73
CA GLY A 68 16.87 0.43 -3.69
C GLY A 68 17.35 -0.09 -5.05
N ALA A 69 17.91 -1.30 -5.03
CA ALA A 69 18.38 -2.00 -6.21
C ALA A 69 17.40 -3.12 -6.59
N ALA A 70 17.07 -3.21 -7.86
CA ALA A 70 16.27 -4.30 -8.40
C ALA A 70 16.93 -4.85 -9.66
N ALA A 71 16.86 -6.17 -9.83
CA ALA A 71 17.26 -6.86 -11.04
C ALA A 71 16.16 -7.82 -11.45
N GLY A 72 15.95 -7.96 -12.76
CA GLY A 72 14.93 -8.84 -13.29
C GLY A 72 14.75 -8.73 -14.80
N GLU A 73 13.93 -9.62 -15.33
CA GLU A 73 13.51 -9.62 -16.73
C GLU A 73 12.56 -8.44 -17.02
N ILE A 74 12.72 -7.79 -18.17
CA ILE A 74 11.80 -6.75 -18.63
C ILE A 74 10.42 -7.37 -18.91
N VAL A 75 9.37 -6.75 -18.36
CA VAL A 75 7.96 -6.95 -18.74
C VAL A 75 7.31 -5.60 -19.02
N PHE A 76 6.39 -5.54 -19.99
CA PHE A 76 5.84 -4.25 -20.48
C PHE A 76 4.42 -3.93 -20.01
N ASN A 77 3.81 -4.85 -19.24
CA ASN A 77 2.41 -4.82 -18.88
C ASN A 77 2.22 -5.49 -17.51
N ALA A 78 1.23 -5.01 -16.76
CA ALA A 78 1.00 -5.40 -15.37
C ALA A 78 0.69 -6.90 -15.21
N ASP A 79 -0.15 -7.46 -16.09
CA ASP A 79 -0.48 -8.89 -16.07
C ASP A 79 0.76 -9.77 -16.24
N ASP A 80 1.68 -9.40 -17.13
CA ASP A 80 2.94 -10.14 -17.33
C ASP A 80 3.83 -10.06 -16.09
N ALA A 81 3.79 -8.93 -15.37
CA ALA A 81 4.52 -8.79 -14.10
C ALA A 81 3.95 -9.70 -13.01
N ILE A 82 2.62 -9.79 -12.91
CA ILE A 82 1.92 -10.71 -12.00
C ILE A 82 2.26 -12.16 -12.35
N ASP A 83 2.07 -12.54 -13.62
CA ASP A 83 2.33 -13.90 -14.12
C ASP A 83 3.81 -14.31 -13.91
N ALA A 84 4.74 -13.38 -14.08
CA ALA A 84 6.16 -13.65 -13.88
C ALA A 84 6.53 -13.76 -12.39
N ALA A 85 5.99 -12.90 -11.53
CA ALA A 85 6.17 -12.99 -10.08
C ALA A 85 5.59 -14.28 -9.52
N ASP A 86 4.41 -14.69 -9.99
CA ASP A 86 3.77 -15.96 -9.66
C ASP A 86 4.60 -17.17 -10.13
N ALA A 87 5.32 -17.03 -11.24
CA ALA A 87 6.31 -17.99 -11.72
C ALA A 87 7.65 -17.94 -10.95
N GLY A 88 7.77 -17.09 -9.92
CA GLY A 88 8.98 -16.91 -9.12
C GLY A 88 10.12 -16.20 -9.87
N ARG A 89 9.83 -15.60 -11.03
CA ARG A 89 10.79 -14.82 -11.80
C ARG A 89 10.81 -13.39 -11.27
N SER A 90 12.02 -12.85 -11.09
CA SER A 90 12.20 -11.44 -10.77
C SER A 90 12.04 -10.62 -12.04
N VAL A 91 11.17 -9.61 -12.02
CA VAL A 91 10.88 -8.76 -13.18
C VAL A 91 10.99 -7.28 -12.87
N ILE A 92 11.33 -6.51 -13.90
CA ILE A 92 11.25 -5.06 -13.91
C ILE A 92 10.10 -4.65 -14.83
N LEU A 93 9.07 -4.02 -14.24
CA LEU A 93 7.93 -3.51 -14.99
C LEU A 93 8.33 -2.22 -15.70
N VAL A 94 8.40 -2.27 -17.02
CA VAL A 94 8.75 -1.13 -17.88
C VAL A 94 7.50 -0.58 -18.56
N ARG A 95 7.14 0.67 -18.29
CA ARG A 95 5.94 1.31 -18.83
C ARG A 95 6.25 2.65 -19.47
N ASN A 96 5.39 3.12 -20.36
CA ASN A 96 5.47 4.52 -20.77
C ASN A 96 5.22 5.42 -19.56
N GLU A 97 4.07 5.18 -18.91
CA GLU A 97 3.59 5.73 -17.65
C GLU A 97 2.75 4.62 -16.99
N THR A 98 2.60 4.64 -15.67
CA THR A 98 1.74 3.68 -14.94
C THR A 98 0.38 4.28 -14.62
N THR A 99 -0.67 3.46 -14.63
CA THR A 99 -2.03 3.85 -14.22
C THR A 99 -2.48 3.08 -12.96
N PRO A 100 -3.63 3.40 -12.34
CA PRO A 100 -4.20 2.61 -11.25
C PRO A 100 -4.38 1.12 -11.58
N ASP A 101 -4.74 0.79 -12.83
CA ASP A 101 -4.82 -0.61 -13.30
C ASP A 101 -3.48 -1.36 -13.17
N ASP A 102 -2.34 -0.65 -13.21
CA ASP A 102 -1.02 -1.26 -13.13
C ASP A 102 -0.62 -1.62 -11.68
N VAL A 103 -1.39 -1.22 -10.65
CA VAL A 103 -1.05 -1.35 -9.21
C VAL A 103 -0.65 -2.78 -8.82
N LEU A 104 -1.41 -3.79 -9.24
CA LEU A 104 -1.10 -5.19 -8.90
C LEU A 104 0.19 -5.67 -9.57
N GLY A 105 0.42 -5.28 -10.82
CA GLY A 105 1.67 -5.58 -11.53
C GLY A 105 2.87 -4.85 -10.92
N MET A 106 2.66 -3.60 -10.48
CA MET A 106 3.67 -2.82 -9.78
C MET A 106 4.07 -3.46 -8.44
N GLN A 107 3.11 -3.97 -7.65
CA GLN A 107 3.39 -4.71 -6.41
C GLN A 107 4.13 -6.03 -6.66
N SER A 108 3.85 -6.66 -7.78
CA SER A 108 4.43 -7.95 -8.16
C SER A 108 5.85 -7.81 -8.72
N ALA A 109 6.20 -6.63 -9.26
CA ALA A 109 7.51 -6.37 -9.83
C ALA A 109 8.58 -6.13 -8.75
N ARG A 110 9.83 -6.50 -9.06
CA ARG A 110 10.99 -6.19 -8.20
C ARG A 110 11.43 -4.74 -8.33
N GLY A 111 11.10 -4.10 -9.44
CA GLY A 111 11.37 -2.69 -9.69
C GLY A 111 10.56 -2.15 -10.86
N ILE A 112 10.47 -0.83 -10.94
CA ILE A 112 9.62 -0.12 -11.91
C ILE A 112 10.48 0.86 -12.72
N LEU A 113 10.31 0.87 -14.03
CA LEU A 113 10.98 1.79 -14.95
C LEU A 113 9.96 2.48 -15.83
N THR A 114 9.88 3.81 -15.81
CA THR A 114 8.99 4.55 -16.72
C THR A 114 9.74 5.49 -17.65
N THR A 115 9.30 5.56 -18.91
CA THR A 115 9.88 6.48 -19.91
C THR A 115 9.51 7.94 -19.64
N ARG A 116 8.33 8.15 -19.05
CA ARG A 116 7.73 9.45 -18.73
C ARG A 116 7.32 9.48 -17.26
N GLY A 117 6.95 10.68 -16.79
CA GLY A 117 6.56 10.93 -15.41
C GLY A 117 7.70 11.48 -14.56
N GLY A 118 7.35 12.43 -13.69
CA GLY A 118 8.25 13.00 -12.69
C GLY A 118 8.27 12.19 -11.41
N ILE A 119 8.99 12.70 -10.41
CA ILE A 119 9.06 12.10 -9.06
C ILE A 119 7.71 12.18 -8.31
N THR A 120 6.73 12.92 -8.83
CA THR A 120 5.33 12.98 -8.36
C THR A 120 4.39 12.04 -9.12
N SER A 121 4.86 11.38 -10.18
CA SER A 121 4.03 10.48 -11.00
C SER A 121 3.45 9.33 -10.18
N HIS A 122 2.37 8.73 -10.68
CA HIS A 122 1.74 7.55 -10.09
C HIS A 122 2.79 6.47 -9.71
N ALA A 123 3.67 6.12 -10.65
CA ALA A 123 4.76 5.17 -10.43
C ALA A 123 5.63 5.56 -9.24
N ALA A 124 6.05 6.83 -9.19
CA ALA A 124 6.97 7.33 -8.17
C ALA A 124 6.34 7.36 -6.76
N VAL A 125 5.08 7.78 -6.66
CA VAL A 125 4.35 7.88 -5.39
C VAL A 125 4.09 6.50 -4.82
N VAL A 126 3.54 5.61 -5.66
CA VAL A 126 3.17 4.25 -5.26
C VAL A 126 4.41 3.42 -4.91
N ALA A 127 5.46 3.48 -5.72
CA ALA A 127 6.70 2.77 -5.47
C ALA A 127 7.37 3.20 -4.14
N ARG A 128 7.35 4.49 -3.81
CA ARG A 128 7.87 4.99 -2.52
C ARG A 128 7.04 4.52 -1.33
N GLY A 129 5.71 4.44 -1.50
CA GLY A 129 4.80 3.92 -0.46
C GLY A 129 5.15 2.48 -0.10
N TRP A 130 5.45 1.65 -1.10
CA TRP A 130 5.74 0.22 -0.90
C TRP A 130 7.23 -0.11 -0.76
N GLY A 131 8.13 0.86 -0.95
CA GLY A 131 9.57 0.63 -0.91
C GLY A 131 10.12 -0.15 -2.10
N ILE A 132 9.38 -0.18 -3.21
CA ILE A 132 9.79 -0.83 -4.46
C ILE A 132 10.77 0.10 -5.20
N PRO A 133 11.95 -0.36 -5.62
CA PRO A 133 12.87 0.43 -6.42
C PRO A 133 12.23 0.97 -7.70
N ALA A 134 12.33 2.27 -7.95
CA ALA A 134 11.74 2.88 -9.15
C ALA A 134 12.63 3.93 -9.78
N VAL A 135 12.73 3.89 -11.10
CA VAL A 135 13.37 4.89 -11.95
C VAL A 135 12.32 5.44 -12.92
N VAL A 136 12.09 6.75 -12.92
CA VAL A 136 11.02 7.38 -13.73
C VAL A 136 11.56 8.44 -14.66
N GLY A 137 10.78 8.78 -15.69
CA GLY A 137 11.12 9.85 -16.62
C GLY A 137 12.37 9.55 -17.45
N ALA A 138 12.63 8.29 -17.77
CA ALA A 138 13.72 7.84 -18.63
C ALA A 138 13.44 8.17 -20.10
N GLY A 139 13.43 9.46 -20.45
CA GLY A 139 13.00 9.94 -21.76
C GLY A 139 13.90 9.56 -22.95
N GLU A 140 15.07 8.97 -22.70
CA GLU A 140 15.90 8.35 -23.76
C GLU A 140 15.36 6.99 -24.19
N ILE A 141 14.45 6.40 -23.40
CA ILE A 141 13.80 5.13 -23.68
C ILE A 141 12.56 5.36 -24.54
N VAL A 142 12.47 4.61 -25.64
CA VAL A 142 11.26 4.53 -26.47
C VAL A 142 10.73 3.09 -26.41
N LEU A 143 9.43 2.93 -26.15
CA LEU A 143 8.77 1.62 -26.14
C LEU A 143 7.92 1.45 -27.40
N ASP A 144 8.04 0.28 -28.03
CA ASP A 144 7.17 -0.17 -29.12
C ASP A 144 6.92 -1.69 -29.03
N ASP A 145 6.28 -2.27 -30.07
CA ASP A 145 5.95 -3.69 -30.13
C ASP A 145 7.19 -4.62 -30.18
N GLU A 146 8.36 -4.11 -30.60
CA GLU A 146 9.62 -4.88 -30.64
C GLU A 146 10.36 -4.85 -29.29
N GLY A 147 10.07 -3.86 -28.45
CA GLY A 147 10.52 -3.78 -27.06
C GLY A 147 11.03 -2.40 -26.65
N LEU A 148 12.07 -2.40 -25.82
CA LEU A 148 12.68 -1.21 -25.25
C LEU A 148 13.85 -0.72 -26.11
N HIS A 149 13.76 0.49 -26.64
CA HIS A 149 14.80 1.12 -27.45
C HIS A 149 15.57 2.18 -26.65
N ILE A 150 16.90 2.06 -26.63
CA ILE A 150 17.83 3.08 -26.10
C ILE A 150 18.98 3.26 -27.10
N GLY A 151 19.07 4.46 -27.69
CA GLY A 151 20.06 4.76 -28.72
C GLY A 151 19.93 3.81 -29.93
N ASN A 152 20.91 2.92 -30.12
CA ASN A 152 20.91 1.92 -31.20
C ASN A 152 20.61 0.49 -30.71
N ARG A 153 20.18 0.31 -29.45
CA ARG A 153 19.90 -0.99 -28.84
C ARG A 153 18.40 -1.20 -28.71
N VAL A 154 17.96 -2.42 -29.03
CA VAL A 154 16.59 -2.91 -28.83
C VAL A 154 16.65 -4.06 -27.84
N LEU A 155 15.92 -3.95 -26.74
CA LEU A 155 15.84 -4.95 -25.66
C LEU A 155 14.41 -5.51 -25.63
N PRO A 156 14.17 -6.75 -26.07
CA PRO A 156 12.85 -7.38 -26.02
C PRO A 156 12.44 -7.74 -24.59
N ALA A 157 11.16 -8.05 -24.39
CA ALA A 157 10.66 -8.64 -23.14
C ALA A 157 11.45 -9.90 -22.76
N GLY A 158 11.64 -10.13 -21.47
CA GLY A 158 12.50 -11.21 -20.97
C GLY A 158 13.98 -10.85 -20.88
N THR A 159 14.42 -9.72 -21.45
CA THR A 159 15.83 -9.28 -21.29
C THR A 159 16.08 -8.86 -19.85
N GLU A 160 17.16 -9.35 -19.23
CA GLU A 160 17.53 -8.94 -17.89
C GLU A 160 18.08 -7.51 -17.87
N ILE A 161 17.58 -6.70 -16.94
CA ILE A 161 18.10 -5.39 -16.60
C ILE A 161 18.19 -5.24 -15.08
N SER A 162 18.98 -4.26 -14.66
CA SER A 162 19.08 -3.86 -13.26
C SER A 162 18.85 -2.36 -13.14
N ILE A 163 18.15 -1.93 -12.10
CA ILE A 163 17.89 -0.52 -11.82
C ILE A 163 18.34 -0.18 -10.41
N ASP A 164 18.93 1.01 -10.24
CA ASP A 164 19.14 1.65 -8.95
C ASP A 164 18.14 2.80 -8.82
N GLY A 165 17.09 2.58 -8.06
CA GLY A 165 16.03 3.57 -7.82
C GLY A 165 16.48 4.75 -6.93
N ARG A 166 17.70 4.72 -6.38
CA ARG A 166 18.30 5.86 -5.69
C ARG A 166 19.13 6.72 -6.65
N THR A 167 20.00 6.14 -7.48
CA THR A 167 20.83 6.92 -8.41
C THR A 167 20.14 7.22 -9.74
N GLY A 168 19.04 6.51 -10.04
CA GLY A 168 18.34 6.60 -11.31
C GLY A 168 19.04 5.85 -12.45
N GLU A 169 20.08 5.07 -12.15
CA GLU A 169 20.86 4.34 -13.14
C GLU A 169 20.15 3.05 -13.58
N VAL A 170 20.17 2.80 -14.89
CA VAL A 170 19.63 1.58 -15.51
C VAL A 170 20.77 0.85 -16.21
N PHE A 171 20.97 -0.42 -15.88
CA PHE A 171 22.06 -1.26 -16.37
C PHE A 171 21.50 -2.42 -17.19
N LEU A 172 22.22 -2.80 -18.25
CA LEU A 172 21.94 -4.04 -18.97
C LEU A 172 22.38 -5.23 -18.11
N GLY A 173 21.61 -6.31 -18.08
CA GLY A 173 21.95 -7.54 -17.37
C GLY A 173 21.46 -7.56 -15.92
N SER A 174 21.43 -8.76 -15.34
CA SER A 174 21.06 -8.98 -13.95
C SER A 174 22.27 -8.83 -13.02
N ALA A 175 22.15 -7.92 -12.06
CA ALA A 175 23.10 -7.75 -10.97
C ALA A 175 22.54 -8.40 -9.71
N ASP A 176 23.40 -9.09 -8.96
CA ASP A 176 23.00 -9.70 -7.69
C ASP A 176 22.51 -8.60 -6.74
N THR A 177 21.29 -8.76 -6.21
CA THR A 177 20.73 -7.86 -5.20
C THR A 177 20.60 -8.58 -3.87
N SER A 178 20.99 -7.92 -2.79
CA SER A 178 20.81 -8.41 -1.43
C SER A 178 20.26 -7.32 -0.52
N THR A 179 19.28 -7.67 0.32
CA THR A 179 18.88 -6.84 1.45
C THR A 179 19.67 -7.29 2.66
N ALA A 180 20.30 -6.35 3.37
CA ALA A 180 21.01 -6.69 4.59
C ALA A 180 19.98 -7.00 5.69
N GLU A 181 20.22 -8.07 6.46
CA GLU A 181 19.41 -8.34 7.65
C GLU A 181 19.72 -7.30 8.72
N ALA A 182 18.67 -6.71 9.30
CA ALA A 182 18.81 -5.81 10.43
C ALA A 182 19.26 -6.60 11.67
N PRO A 183 20.28 -6.14 12.42
CA PRO A 183 20.63 -6.76 13.69
C PRO A 183 19.51 -6.53 14.72
N ALA A 184 19.31 -7.47 15.64
CA ALA A 184 18.35 -7.30 16.74
C ALA A 184 18.66 -6.06 17.61
N GLU A 185 19.93 -5.66 17.70
CA GLU A 185 20.32 -4.44 18.40
C GLU A 185 19.78 -3.14 17.76
N LEU A 186 19.31 -3.16 16.50
CA LEU A 186 18.68 -1.99 15.87
C LEU A 186 17.42 -1.56 16.63
N GLU A 187 16.58 -2.51 17.08
CA GLU A 187 15.38 -2.19 17.86
C GLU A 187 15.73 -1.50 19.18
N THR A 188 16.80 -1.96 19.84
CA THR A 188 17.30 -1.34 21.07
C THR A 188 17.81 0.08 20.83
N LEU A 189 18.55 0.29 19.74
CA LEU A 189 19.04 1.61 19.36
C LEU A 189 17.88 2.59 19.07
N LEU A 190 16.84 2.11 18.38
CA LEU A 190 15.67 2.91 18.05
C LEU A 190 14.78 3.19 19.28
N ASP A 191 14.68 2.26 20.24
CA ASP A 191 14.07 2.53 21.55
C ASP A 191 14.80 3.65 22.29
N TRP A 192 16.14 3.62 22.32
CA TRP A 192 16.91 4.71 22.91
C TRP A 192 16.67 6.04 22.20
N ALA A 193 16.61 6.02 20.87
CA ALA A 193 16.29 7.20 20.09
C ALA A 193 14.90 7.76 20.47
N ASP A 194 13.89 6.92 20.58
CA ASP A 194 12.53 7.32 20.97
C ASP A 194 12.50 7.92 22.38
N ARG A 195 13.16 7.28 23.35
CA ARG A 195 13.25 7.77 24.72
C ARG A 195 13.99 9.10 24.83
N ILE A 196 15.04 9.29 24.02
CA ILE A 196 15.76 10.56 23.89
C ILE A 196 14.85 11.65 23.35
N ARG A 197 14.08 11.37 22.29
CA ARG A 197 13.13 12.32 21.71
C ARG A 197 12.03 12.70 22.70
N ALA A 198 11.44 11.71 23.37
CA ALA A 198 10.39 11.91 24.35
C ALA A 198 10.86 12.65 25.62
N GLY A 199 12.13 12.45 26.01
CA GLY A 199 12.74 13.07 27.20
C GLY A 199 13.47 14.39 26.97
N ALA A 200 13.39 14.97 25.77
CA ALA A 200 13.97 16.28 25.47
C ALA A 200 13.15 17.43 26.09
N ASP A 201 13.78 18.59 26.30
CA ASP A 201 13.13 19.79 26.86
C ASP A 201 11.86 20.19 26.09
N VAL A 202 11.91 20.02 24.76
CA VAL A 202 10.74 20.07 23.88
C VAL A 202 10.77 18.78 23.06
N PRO A 203 9.83 17.86 23.28
CA PRO A 203 9.77 16.62 22.52
C PRO A 203 9.53 16.88 21.04
N VAL A 204 10.17 16.09 20.18
CA VAL A 204 9.94 16.11 18.73
C VAL A 204 9.51 14.72 18.30
N THR A 205 8.29 14.64 17.75
CA THR A 205 7.72 13.36 17.30
C THR A 205 8.07 13.06 15.85
N VAL A 206 8.11 11.77 15.51
CA VAL A 206 8.25 11.33 14.11
C VAL A 206 6.92 10.75 13.65
N ARG A 207 6.28 11.43 12.70
CA ARG A 207 5.04 10.99 12.07
C ARG A 207 5.32 10.39 10.70
N ALA A 208 4.29 9.79 10.09
CA ALA A 208 4.36 9.30 8.73
C ALA A 208 3.41 10.05 7.78
N ASN A 209 3.75 10.02 6.50
CA ASN A 209 2.86 10.35 5.41
C ASN A 209 2.23 9.04 4.94
N ALA A 210 0.94 8.86 5.18
CA ALA A 210 0.20 7.65 4.79
C ALA A 210 -1.24 8.04 4.46
N ASP A 211 -1.75 7.46 3.36
CA ASP A 211 -3.01 7.88 2.75
C ASP A 211 -4.09 6.78 2.83
N ASN A 212 -3.74 5.57 3.28
CA ASN A 212 -4.64 4.44 3.48
C ASN A 212 -4.31 3.66 4.77
N SER A 213 -5.19 2.73 5.15
CA SER A 213 -5.08 1.94 6.39
C SER A 213 -3.85 1.03 6.43
N ALA A 214 -3.46 0.43 5.30
CA ALA A 214 -2.30 -0.47 5.22
C ALA A 214 -0.99 0.30 5.44
N ASP A 215 -0.81 1.42 4.75
CA ASP A 215 0.37 2.27 4.90
C ASP A 215 0.47 2.84 6.32
N ALA A 216 -0.67 3.21 6.91
CA ALA A 216 -0.73 3.71 8.28
C ALA A 216 -0.37 2.63 9.31
N ALA A 217 -0.88 1.40 9.14
CA ALA A 217 -0.53 0.27 10.00
C ALA A 217 0.97 -0.07 9.88
N HIS A 218 1.52 -0.05 8.66
CA HIS A 218 2.94 -0.29 8.43
C HIS A 218 3.81 0.82 9.04
N ALA A 219 3.45 2.09 8.85
CA ALA A 219 4.14 3.21 9.48
C ALA A 219 4.14 3.11 11.01
N ARG A 220 3.01 2.73 11.60
CA ARG A 220 2.90 2.52 13.05
C ARG A 220 3.83 1.40 13.52
N HIS A 221 3.89 0.29 12.79
CA HIS A 221 4.82 -0.82 13.08
C HIS A 221 6.29 -0.36 13.05
N LEU A 222 6.65 0.55 12.13
CA LEU A 222 7.99 1.15 12.06
C LEU A 222 8.26 2.23 13.12
N GLY A 223 7.30 2.50 14.01
CA GLY A 223 7.43 3.43 15.14
C GLY A 223 6.96 4.85 14.86
N ALA A 224 6.07 5.05 13.87
CA ALA A 224 5.46 6.36 13.64
C ALA A 224 4.52 6.74 14.80
N GLU A 225 4.65 7.96 15.30
CA GLU A 225 3.89 8.53 16.41
C GLU A 225 2.65 9.31 15.92
N GLY A 226 2.10 8.89 14.78
CA GLY A 226 0.93 9.48 14.11
C GLY A 226 1.15 9.72 12.62
N ILE A 227 0.15 10.32 11.98
CA ILE A 227 0.19 10.74 10.58
C ILE A 227 0.31 12.26 10.52
N GLY A 228 1.35 12.76 9.85
CA GLY A 228 1.56 14.20 9.64
C GLY A 228 1.00 14.70 8.31
N LEU A 229 0.68 13.78 7.40
CA LEU A 229 0.02 14.08 6.13
C LEU A 229 -0.72 12.83 5.61
N CYS A 230 -2.04 12.92 5.59
CA CYS A 230 -2.93 12.05 4.83
C CYS A 230 -3.52 12.87 3.66
N ARG A 231 -3.24 12.46 2.44
CA ARG A 231 -3.70 13.07 1.19
C ARG A 231 -5.05 12.50 0.79
N THR A 232 -6.09 13.33 0.80
CA THR A 232 -7.45 12.89 0.46
C THR A 232 -7.62 12.56 -1.02
N GLU A 233 -6.65 12.90 -1.86
CA GLU A 233 -6.82 12.83 -3.31
C GLU A 233 -6.50 11.44 -3.84
N HIS A 234 -5.58 10.76 -3.18
CA HIS A 234 -5.31 9.35 -3.45
C HIS A 234 -6.54 8.48 -3.11
N MET A 235 -7.35 8.86 -2.12
CA MET A 235 -8.63 8.18 -1.82
C MET A 235 -9.66 8.37 -2.95
N LEU A 236 -9.58 9.49 -3.67
CA LEU A 236 -10.55 9.87 -4.71
C LEU A 236 -10.14 9.44 -6.13
N LEU A 237 -8.88 9.06 -6.31
CA LEU A 237 -8.32 8.59 -7.59
C LEU A 237 -8.52 7.09 -7.82
N ALA A 238 -9.04 6.34 -6.84
CA ALA A 238 -9.37 4.93 -7.01
C ALA A 238 -10.44 4.72 -8.10
N ASP A 239 -10.34 3.64 -8.88
CA ASP A 239 -11.11 3.44 -10.13
C ASP A 239 -12.63 3.42 -9.92
N ASP A 240 -13.09 2.94 -8.77
CA ASP A 240 -14.50 2.92 -8.41
C ASP A 240 -15.01 4.29 -7.88
N ARG A 241 -14.10 5.20 -7.53
CA ARG A 241 -14.41 6.55 -7.01
C ARG A 241 -14.30 7.62 -8.09
N LEU A 242 -13.39 7.45 -9.04
CA LEU A 242 -13.12 8.41 -10.10
C LEU A 242 -14.39 8.79 -10.89
N PRO A 243 -15.32 7.87 -11.24
CA PRO A 243 -16.59 8.23 -11.88
C PRO A 243 -17.46 9.18 -11.04
N LEU A 244 -17.48 9.01 -9.71
CA LEU A 244 -18.23 9.88 -8.80
C LEU A 244 -17.66 11.30 -8.78
N VAL A 245 -16.31 11.40 -8.77
CA VAL A 245 -15.59 12.68 -8.83
C VAL A 245 -15.82 13.37 -10.18
N ARG A 246 -15.70 12.64 -11.29
CA ARG A 246 -15.98 13.16 -12.63
C ARG A 246 -17.39 13.70 -12.75
N ARG A 247 -18.39 12.94 -12.28
CA ARG A 247 -19.78 13.40 -12.25
C ARG A 247 -19.93 14.71 -11.49
N PHE A 248 -19.29 14.86 -10.32
CA PHE A 248 -19.27 16.14 -9.59
C PHE A 248 -18.61 17.29 -10.38
N ILE A 249 -17.51 17.01 -11.10
CA ILE A 249 -16.80 18.02 -11.88
C ILE A 249 -17.63 18.51 -13.08
N LEU A 250 -18.28 17.57 -13.78
CA LEU A 250 -19.05 17.81 -15.01
C LEU A 250 -20.42 18.44 -14.76
N THR A 251 -20.94 18.33 -13.54
CA THR A 251 -22.29 18.82 -13.21
C THR A 251 -22.31 20.33 -12.96
N ASP A 252 -23.09 21.05 -13.77
CA ASP A 252 -23.40 22.48 -13.59
C ASP A 252 -24.75 22.72 -12.85
N VAL A 253 -25.54 21.66 -12.64
CA VAL A 253 -26.85 21.71 -11.96
C VAL A 253 -26.67 21.56 -10.45
N ALA A 254 -27.06 22.59 -9.68
CA ALA A 254 -26.87 22.63 -8.23
C ALA A 254 -27.42 21.41 -7.46
N GLY A 255 -28.49 20.77 -7.95
CA GLY A 255 -29.09 19.58 -7.31
C GLY A 255 -28.33 18.28 -7.56
N GLU A 256 -27.84 18.07 -8.78
CA GLU A 256 -27.07 16.87 -9.16
C GLU A 256 -25.67 16.88 -8.53
N GLY A 257 -25.07 18.07 -8.39
CA GLY A 257 -23.77 18.21 -7.72
C GLY A 257 -23.83 17.84 -6.24
N GLN A 258 -24.97 18.12 -5.58
CA GLN A 258 -25.17 17.75 -4.17
C GLN A 258 -25.32 16.24 -3.97
N ALA A 259 -25.96 15.54 -4.91
CA ALA A 259 -26.06 14.08 -4.89
C ALA A 259 -24.68 13.44 -5.11
N ALA A 260 -23.90 13.94 -6.08
CA ALA A 260 -22.54 13.44 -6.30
C ALA A 260 -21.64 13.66 -5.07
N LEU A 261 -21.75 14.79 -4.38
CA LEU A 261 -21.05 15.03 -3.11
C LEU A 261 -21.49 14.07 -2.01
N ALA A 262 -22.77 13.66 -1.95
CA ALA A 262 -23.25 12.72 -0.94
C ALA A 262 -22.66 11.32 -1.14
N ASP A 263 -22.63 10.85 -2.39
CA ASP A 263 -22.00 9.56 -2.73
C ASP A 263 -20.50 9.58 -2.42
N LEU A 264 -19.81 10.69 -2.73
CA LEU A 264 -18.40 10.90 -2.37
C LEU A 264 -18.16 10.93 -0.85
N GLU A 265 -19.12 11.46 -0.09
CA GLU A 265 -19.04 11.52 1.38
C GLU A 265 -19.04 10.13 2.00
N GLU A 266 -19.91 9.23 1.50
CA GLU A 266 -20.04 7.86 2.01
C GLU A 266 -18.77 7.05 1.79
N VAL A 267 -18.22 7.08 0.58
CA VAL A 267 -17.02 6.33 0.24
C VAL A 267 -15.78 6.84 1.00
N GLN A 268 -15.63 8.16 1.11
CA GLN A 268 -14.51 8.75 1.82
C GLN A 268 -14.62 8.55 3.34
N GLN A 269 -15.84 8.46 3.89
CA GLN A 269 -16.04 8.10 5.29
C GLN A 269 -15.46 6.71 5.59
N ALA A 270 -15.72 5.71 4.74
CA ALA A 270 -15.21 4.35 4.93
C ALA A 270 -13.67 4.30 4.93
N ASP A 271 -13.02 5.04 4.02
CA ASP A 271 -11.56 5.14 3.97
C ASP A 271 -10.99 5.74 5.26
N PHE A 272 -11.64 6.79 5.78
CA PHE A 272 -11.26 7.40 7.05
C PHE A 272 -11.47 6.46 8.23
N GLU A 273 -12.54 5.66 8.28
CA GLU A 273 -12.77 4.69 9.35
C GLU A 273 -11.61 3.68 9.45
N GLY A 274 -11.18 3.13 8.31
CA GLY A 274 -10.03 2.24 8.25
C GLY A 274 -8.71 2.90 8.68
N LEU A 275 -8.48 4.13 8.23
CA LEU A 275 -7.28 4.90 8.60
C LEU A 275 -7.25 5.23 10.11
N LEU A 276 -8.38 5.67 10.65
CA LEU A 276 -8.54 6.04 12.06
C LEU A 276 -8.38 4.83 12.98
N ALA A 277 -8.89 3.66 12.58
CA ALA A 277 -8.71 2.41 13.29
C ALA A 277 -7.23 2.00 13.37
N ALA A 278 -6.50 2.05 12.25
CA ALA A 278 -5.08 1.68 12.20
C ALA A 278 -4.21 2.56 13.11
N MET A 279 -4.59 3.82 13.30
CA MET A 279 -3.88 4.83 14.09
C MET A 279 -4.55 5.15 15.42
N ASP A 280 -5.28 4.20 16.01
CA ASP A 280 -5.95 4.41 17.29
C ASP A 280 -5.00 4.99 18.37
N GLY A 281 -5.47 6.05 19.03
CA GLY A 281 -4.76 6.81 20.06
C GLY A 281 -3.73 7.83 19.53
N LEU A 282 -3.38 7.78 18.25
CA LEU A 282 -2.36 8.64 17.61
C LEU A 282 -3.00 9.74 16.76
N PRO A 283 -2.35 10.91 16.62
CA PRO A 283 -2.85 12.02 15.83
C PRO A 283 -2.75 11.77 14.32
N ILE A 284 -3.78 12.12 13.57
CA ILE A 284 -3.85 12.03 12.11
C ILE A 284 -4.15 13.40 11.52
N THR A 285 -3.22 13.95 10.75
CA THR A 285 -3.39 15.20 10.01
C THR A 285 -3.91 14.91 8.60
N VAL A 286 -5.18 15.25 8.34
CA VAL A 286 -5.84 15.06 7.04
C VAL A 286 -5.78 16.35 6.25
N ARG A 287 -5.16 16.31 5.06
CA ARG A 287 -5.14 17.43 4.12
C ARG A 287 -6.35 17.36 3.20
N LEU A 288 -7.12 18.45 3.15
CA LEU A 288 -8.24 18.58 2.21
C LEU A 288 -7.75 18.65 0.76
N LEU A 289 -8.68 18.53 -0.19
CA LEU A 289 -8.37 18.40 -1.62
C LEU A 289 -7.48 19.55 -2.13
N ASP A 290 -6.39 19.18 -2.80
CA ASP A 290 -5.30 20.03 -3.26
C ASP A 290 -5.09 20.07 -4.77
N PRO A 291 -5.08 18.98 -5.56
CA PRO A 291 -4.84 19.01 -6.99
C PRO A 291 -5.98 19.73 -7.73
N PRO A 292 -5.69 20.32 -8.90
CA PRO A 292 -6.68 20.92 -9.77
C PRO A 292 -7.62 19.86 -10.35
N LEU A 293 -8.85 20.26 -10.66
CA LEU A 293 -9.91 19.33 -11.09
C LEU A 293 -9.61 18.60 -12.41
N HIS A 294 -8.77 19.17 -13.28
CA HIS A 294 -8.44 18.51 -14.54
C HIS A 294 -7.64 17.22 -14.36
N GLU A 295 -6.95 17.03 -13.22
CA GLU A 295 -6.25 15.77 -12.91
C GLU A 295 -7.19 14.58 -12.71
N PHE A 296 -8.49 14.82 -12.46
CA PHE A 296 -9.50 13.76 -12.34
C PHE A 296 -10.24 13.47 -13.67
N LEU A 297 -10.00 14.28 -14.69
CA LEU A 297 -10.61 14.13 -16.02
C LEU A 297 -9.64 13.40 -16.97
N PRO A 298 -10.14 12.81 -18.08
CA PRO A 298 -9.26 12.25 -19.09
C PRO A 298 -8.33 13.31 -19.70
N GLU A 299 -7.17 12.87 -20.19
CA GLU A 299 -6.18 13.75 -20.82
C GLU A 299 -6.76 14.52 -22.02
N LEU A 300 -6.41 15.80 -22.12
CA LEU A 300 -6.87 16.68 -23.18
C LEU A 300 -6.46 16.16 -24.56
N GLU A 301 -5.21 15.72 -24.70
CA GLU A 301 -4.64 15.20 -25.93
C GLU A 301 -5.43 13.99 -26.42
N ARG A 302 -5.73 13.04 -25.53
CA ARG A 302 -6.54 11.86 -25.83
C ARG A 302 -7.93 12.24 -26.34
N LEU A 303 -8.61 13.16 -25.66
CA LEU A 303 -9.95 13.60 -26.05
C LEU A 303 -9.94 14.39 -27.37
N VAL A 304 -8.92 15.22 -27.62
CA VAL A 304 -8.76 15.95 -28.88
C VAL A 304 -8.50 15.01 -30.06
N VAL A 305 -7.70 13.96 -29.85
CA VAL A 305 -7.48 12.92 -30.88
C VAL A 305 -8.78 12.17 -31.16
N ALA A 306 -9.50 11.74 -30.12
CA ALA A 306 -10.79 11.06 -30.29
C ALA A 306 -11.84 11.96 -30.98
N GLU A 307 -11.88 13.27 -30.67
CA GLU A 307 -12.74 14.24 -31.37
C GLU A 307 -12.40 14.30 -32.87
N ALA A 308 -11.11 14.36 -33.21
CA ALA A 308 -10.65 14.42 -34.59
C ALA A 308 -10.93 13.13 -35.38
N LEU A 309 -10.92 11.98 -34.71
CA LEU A 309 -11.26 10.67 -35.28
C LEU A 309 -12.77 10.41 -35.35
N GLY A 310 -13.59 11.25 -34.70
CA GLY A 310 -15.04 11.06 -34.63
C GLY A 310 -15.45 9.91 -33.69
N GLU A 311 -14.64 9.63 -32.68
CA GLU A 311 -14.79 8.52 -31.73
C GLU A 311 -15.44 8.93 -30.40
N LEU A 312 -15.65 10.23 -30.17
CA LEU A 312 -16.33 10.72 -28.97
C LEU A 312 -17.85 10.53 -29.08
N ASP A 313 -18.44 9.99 -28.03
CA ASP A 313 -19.88 10.02 -27.79
C ASP A 313 -20.28 11.34 -27.09
N GLU A 314 -21.56 11.44 -26.68
CA GLU A 314 -22.08 12.64 -26.01
C GLU A 314 -21.35 12.94 -24.70
N GLU A 315 -21.02 11.91 -23.92
CA GLU A 315 -20.28 12.04 -22.67
C GLU A 315 -18.83 12.51 -22.92
N GLY A 316 -18.15 11.92 -23.89
CA GLY A 316 -16.80 12.33 -24.30
C GLY A 316 -16.73 13.78 -24.80
N HIS A 317 -17.78 14.28 -25.45
CA HIS A 317 -17.87 15.70 -25.81
C HIS A 317 -18.05 16.63 -24.60
N ILE A 318 -18.82 16.20 -23.59
CA ILE A 318 -18.98 16.93 -22.32
C ILE A 318 -17.65 16.95 -21.56
N GLU A 319 -16.96 15.82 -21.47
CA GLU A 319 -15.63 15.71 -20.87
C GLU A 319 -14.64 16.63 -21.56
N LEU A 320 -14.55 16.60 -22.90
CA LEU A 320 -13.63 17.46 -23.65
C LEU A 320 -13.90 18.94 -23.42
N ALA A 321 -15.17 19.35 -23.37
CA ALA A 321 -15.54 20.74 -23.06
C ALA A 321 -15.12 21.13 -21.63
N ALA A 322 -15.29 20.24 -20.66
CA ALA A 322 -14.87 20.45 -19.28
C ALA A 322 -13.35 20.52 -19.13
N VAL A 323 -12.61 19.59 -19.75
CA VAL A 323 -11.14 19.58 -19.76
C VAL A 323 -10.61 20.86 -20.38
N ARG A 324 -11.11 21.29 -21.55
CA ARG A 324 -10.71 22.56 -22.18
C ARG A 324 -10.97 23.77 -21.27
N ARG A 325 -12.06 23.76 -20.50
CA ARG A 325 -12.42 24.85 -19.58
C ARG A 325 -11.53 24.87 -18.32
N LEU A 326 -11.14 23.69 -17.83
CA LEU A 326 -10.37 23.52 -16.59
C LEU A 326 -8.85 23.38 -16.83
N HIS A 327 -8.43 23.31 -18.09
CA HIS A 327 -7.04 23.21 -18.48
C HIS A 327 -6.28 24.49 -18.08
N GLU A 328 -5.14 24.29 -17.44
CA GLU A 328 -4.26 25.37 -16.99
C GLU A 328 -2.86 25.15 -17.55
N VAL A 329 -2.21 26.23 -17.99
CA VAL A 329 -0.85 26.17 -18.55
C VAL A 329 0.16 25.72 -17.49
N ASN A 330 -0.02 26.13 -16.23
CA ASN A 330 0.85 25.76 -15.11
C ASN A 330 -0.01 25.27 -13.93
N PRO A 331 -0.44 23.99 -13.93
CA PRO A 331 -1.33 23.42 -12.93
C PRO A 331 -0.86 23.63 -11.47
N MET A 332 0.46 23.57 -11.23
CA MET A 332 1.01 23.72 -9.89
C MET A 332 0.74 25.09 -9.24
N ILE A 333 0.68 26.18 -10.01
CA ILE A 333 0.32 27.52 -9.50
C ILE A 333 -1.11 27.93 -9.84
N GLY A 334 -1.95 26.97 -10.23
CA GLY A 334 -3.29 27.19 -10.75
C GLY A 334 -4.42 27.18 -9.71
N THR A 335 -5.59 26.72 -10.16
CA THR A 335 -6.86 26.68 -9.43
C THR A 335 -6.97 25.39 -8.63
N ARG A 336 -6.22 25.35 -7.53
CA ARG A 336 -6.02 24.17 -6.70
C ARG A 336 -6.02 24.53 -5.21
N GLY A 337 -5.99 23.56 -4.31
CA GLY A 337 -5.96 23.78 -2.85
C GLY A 337 -7.18 24.55 -2.36
N VAL A 338 -7.00 25.41 -1.35
CA VAL A 338 -8.09 26.21 -0.77
C VAL A 338 -8.88 27.04 -1.80
N ARG A 339 -8.25 27.42 -2.91
CA ARG A 339 -8.87 28.16 -4.02
C ARG A 339 -9.93 27.30 -4.71
N LEU A 340 -9.71 26.00 -4.79
CA LEU A 340 -10.70 25.06 -5.31
C LEU A 340 -11.94 25.02 -4.43
N GLY A 341 -11.77 25.04 -3.10
CA GLY A 341 -12.88 25.16 -2.15
C GLY A 341 -13.73 26.43 -2.35
N VAL A 342 -13.12 27.53 -2.85
CA VAL A 342 -13.84 28.76 -3.22
C VAL A 342 -14.66 28.56 -4.50
N ILE A 343 -14.08 27.91 -5.52
CA ILE A 343 -14.70 27.75 -6.84
C ILE A 343 -15.77 26.64 -6.83
N LYS A 344 -15.63 25.64 -5.97
CA LYS A 344 -16.57 24.51 -5.80
C LYS A 344 -17.06 24.43 -4.34
N PRO A 345 -18.05 25.28 -3.97
CA PRO A 345 -18.61 25.28 -2.63
C PRO A 345 -19.17 23.92 -2.23
N GLY A 346 -19.04 23.55 -0.95
CA GLY A 346 -19.53 22.28 -0.42
C GLY A 346 -18.51 21.14 -0.46
N LEU A 347 -17.46 21.25 -1.28
CA LEU A 347 -16.42 20.23 -1.40
C LEU A 347 -15.68 20.01 -0.07
N TYR A 348 -15.10 21.07 0.51
CA TYR A 348 -14.38 20.96 1.78
C TYR A 348 -15.31 20.62 2.94
N GLN A 349 -16.54 21.16 2.95
CA GLN A 349 -17.52 20.77 3.95
C GLN A 349 -17.83 19.28 3.88
N MET A 350 -17.96 18.71 2.68
CA MET A 350 -18.19 17.28 2.48
C MET A 350 -17.06 16.44 3.07
N GLN A 351 -15.81 16.75 2.75
CA GLN A 351 -14.65 16.01 3.28
C GLN A 351 -14.58 16.06 4.81
N VAL A 352 -14.88 17.22 5.40
CA VAL A 352 -14.94 17.38 6.86
C VAL A 352 -16.08 16.57 7.46
N ARG A 353 -17.27 16.54 6.84
CA ARG A 353 -18.38 15.71 7.34
C ARG A 353 -18.03 14.23 7.28
N ALA A 354 -17.46 13.74 6.18
CA ALA A 354 -16.99 12.36 6.05
C ALA A 354 -16.01 12.01 7.17
N LEU A 355 -14.99 12.86 7.39
CA LEU A 355 -14.00 12.66 8.45
C LEU A 355 -14.63 12.63 9.85
N LEU A 356 -15.50 13.58 10.18
CA LEU A 356 -16.09 13.66 11.53
C LEU A 356 -17.11 12.53 11.80
N ARG A 357 -17.81 12.05 10.76
CA ARG A 357 -18.65 10.85 10.87
C ARG A 357 -17.81 9.60 11.11
N ALA A 358 -16.70 9.44 10.39
CA ALA A 358 -15.75 8.35 10.61
C ALA A 358 -15.18 8.40 12.04
N VAL A 359 -14.83 9.58 12.55
CA VAL A 359 -14.41 9.76 13.95
C VAL A 359 -15.51 9.33 14.93
N ALA A 360 -16.77 9.67 14.66
CA ALA A 360 -17.89 9.27 15.50
C ALA A 360 -18.13 7.75 15.48
N ALA A 361 -18.04 7.12 14.30
CA ALA A 361 -18.16 5.67 14.14
C ALA A 361 -17.05 4.93 14.90
N VAL A 362 -15.79 5.32 14.68
CA VAL A 362 -14.64 4.70 15.35
C VAL A 362 -14.64 4.94 16.87
N ARG A 363 -15.15 6.09 17.35
CA ARG A 363 -15.38 6.32 18.80
C ARG A 363 -16.45 5.40 19.37
N ALA A 364 -17.49 5.08 18.60
CA ALA A 364 -18.54 4.17 19.03
C ALA A 364 -18.02 2.73 19.20
N GLU A 365 -16.93 2.36 18.52
CA GLU A 365 -16.18 1.11 18.69
C GLU A 365 -15.24 1.12 19.91
N GLY A 366 -15.24 2.19 20.73
CA GLY A 366 -14.40 2.29 21.92
C GLY A 366 -12.96 2.75 21.67
N ARG A 367 -12.63 3.10 20.42
CA ARG A 367 -11.33 3.66 20.04
C ARG A 367 -11.25 5.17 20.31
N SER A 368 -10.04 5.71 20.30
CA SER A 368 -9.69 7.10 20.61
C SER A 368 -9.09 7.85 19.40
N PRO A 369 -9.83 8.02 18.29
CA PRO A 369 -9.33 8.73 17.11
C PRO A 369 -9.05 10.21 17.39
N ARG A 370 -7.91 10.70 16.91
CA ARG A 370 -7.45 12.09 17.05
C ARG A 370 -7.16 12.69 15.68
N VAL A 371 -7.98 13.62 15.22
CA VAL A 371 -7.88 14.21 13.88
C VAL A 371 -7.53 15.68 13.90
N GLU A 372 -6.74 16.09 12.92
CA GLU A 372 -6.33 17.46 12.62
C GLU A 372 -6.70 17.74 11.15
N VAL A 373 -7.44 18.81 10.87
CA VAL A 373 -7.82 19.19 9.50
C VAL A 373 -6.83 20.23 8.98
N MET A 374 -6.20 19.96 7.84
CA MET A 374 -5.19 20.82 7.23
C MET A 374 -5.67 21.40 5.90
N ILE A 375 -5.59 22.73 5.79
CA ILE A 375 -5.96 23.48 4.59
C ILE A 375 -4.72 23.68 3.70
N PRO A 376 -4.73 23.18 2.45
CA PRO A 376 -3.61 23.33 1.51
C PRO A 376 -3.59 24.69 0.81
N LEU A 377 -2.41 25.07 0.33
CA LEU A 377 -2.09 26.18 -0.56
C LEU A 377 -2.54 27.57 -0.07
N VAL A 378 -2.62 27.73 1.25
CA VAL A 378 -2.99 28.99 1.89
C VAL A 378 -1.94 30.05 1.56
N ILE A 379 -2.40 31.29 1.35
CA ILE A 379 -1.53 32.45 1.16
C ILE A 379 -1.77 33.56 2.19
N ASP A 380 -2.95 33.63 2.82
CA ASP A 380 -3.39 34.77 3.65
C ASP A 380 -4.27 34.36 4.85
N PRO A 381 -4.22 35.07 5.99
CA PRO A 381 -5.11 34.82 7.13
C PRO A 381 -6.60 34.88 6.79
N THR A 382 -7.01 35.75 5.86
CA THR A 382 -8.42 35.88 5.46
C THR A 382 -8.93 34.62 4.76
N GLU A 383 -8.09 34.04 3.90
CA GLU A 383 -8.35 32.79 3.20
C GLU A 383 -8.45 31.62 4.20
N MET A 384 -7.55 31.60 5.19
CA MET A 384 -7.57 30.61 6.26
C MET A 384 -8.82 30.73 7.16
N GLN A 385 -9.24 31.95 7.51
CA GLN A 385 -10.47 32.18 8.29
C GLN A 385 -11.72 31.68 7.56
N MET A 386 -11.79 31.93 6.25
CA MET A 386 -12.87 31.42 5.40
C MET A 386 -12.87 29.89 5.38
N ALA A 387 -11.72 29.26 5.17
CA ALA A 387 -11.63 27.79 5.20
C ALA A 387 -12.02 27.21 6.56
N ARG A 388 -11.60 27.84 7.66
CA ARG A 388 -11.99 27.47 9.03
C ARG A 388 -13.50 27.60 9.26
N ALA A 389 -14.15 28.60 8.65
CA ALA A 389 -15.60 28.73 8.70
C ALA A 389 -16.30 27.53 8.06
N TRP A 390 -15.82 27.04 6.91
CA TRP A 390 -16.36 25.83 6.28
C TRP A 390 -16.21 24.58 7.16
N VAL A 391 -15.06 24.41 7.82
CA VAL A 391 -14.88 23.32 8.79
C VAL A 391 -15.87 23.45 9.95
N THR A 392 -16.07 24.66 10.46
CA THR A 392 -17.00 24.95 11.56
C THR A 392 -18.46 24.65 11.16
N GLU A 393 -18.87 25.07 9.97
CA GLU A 393 -20.18 24.78 9.40
C GLU A 393 -20.42 23.26 9.26
N ALA A 394 -19.44 22.54 8.72
CA ALA A 394 -19.52 21.09 8.57
C ALA A 394 -19.58 20.38 9.94
N THR A 395 -18.78 20.83 10.91
CA THR A 395 -18.77 20.32 12.30
C THR A 395 -20.14 20.48 12.95
N ALA A 396 -20.76 21.65 12.80
CA ALA A 396 -22.11 21.90 13.30
C ALA A 396 -23.16 21.04 12.58
N ALA A 397 -23.03 20.84 11.27
CA ALA A 397 -23.97 20.06 10.47
C ALA A 397 -24.02 18.57 10.87
N VAL A 398 -22.90 17.99 11.32
CA VAL A 398 -22.86 16.60 11.83
C VAL A 398 -23.15 16.49 13.33
N GLY A 399 -23.32 17.61 14.03
CA GLY A 399 -23.53 17.63 15.49
C GLY A 399 -22.33 17.09 16.26
N PHE A 400 -21.10 17.27 15.76
CA PHE A 400 -19.91 16.73 16.38
C PHE A 400 -19.58 17.46 17.69
N GLU A 401 -19.50 16.71 18.79
CA GLU A 401 -19.13 17.24 20.10
C GLU A 401 -17.60 17.26 20.26
N GLY A 402 -17.02 18.47 20.24
CA GLY A 402 -15.58 18.67 20.45
C GLY A 402 -15.02 19.83 19.64
N VAL A 403 -13.75 20.15 19.89
CA VAL A 403 -13.00 21.13 19.09
C VAL A 403 -12.25 20.36 18.01
N VAL A 404 -12.52 20.69 16.74
CA VAL A 404 -11.73 20.20 15.60
C VAL A 404 -10.52 21.11 15.45
N SER A 405 -9.33 20.54 15.50
CA SER A 405 -8.10 21.29 15.26
C SER A 405 -7.97 21.59 13.76
N VAL A 406 -7.82 22.87 13.41
CA VAL A 406 -7.74 23.35 12.03
C VAL A 406 -6.45 24.13 11.82
N GLY A 407 -5.63 23.66 10.88
CA GLY A 407 -4.31 24.23 10.59
C GLY A 407 -4.08 24.48 9.11
N ALA A 408 -2.96 25.11 8.79
CA ALA A 408 -2.57 25.47 7.42
C ALA A 408 -1.32 24.71 6.98
N MET A 409 -1.29 24.32 5.70
CA MET A 409 -0.03 23.93 5.07
C MET A 409 0.75 25.20 4.68
N LEU A 410 1.96 25.36 5.24
CA LEU A 410 2.87 26.45 4.91
C LEU A 410 3.76 26.03 3.74
N GLU A 411 3.22 26.19 2.54
CA GLU A 411 3.87 25.75 1.29
C GLU A 411 4.00 26.85 0.25
N THR A 412 3.48 28.05 0.53
CA THR A 412 3.68 29.23 -0.31
C THR A 412 4.65 30.21 0.36
N PRO A 413 5.52 30.90 -0.40
CA PRO A 413 6.43 31.88 0.18
C PRO A 413 5.70 32.99 0.94
N ARG A 414 4.52 33.40 0.47
CA ARG A 414 3.71 34.42 1.15
C ARG A 414 3.24 33.92 2.52
N ALA A 415 2.68 32.71 2.61
CA ALA A 415 2.20 32.17 3.89
C ALA A 415 3.32 32.06 4.93
N ALA A 416 4.52 31.65 4.52
CA ALA A 416 5.65 31.59 5.44
C ALA A 416 6.12 33.00 5.89
N LEU A 417 6.01 34.03 5.04
CA LEU A 417 6.33 35.42 5.39
C LEU A 417 5.28 36.07 6.31
N VAL A 418 4.02 35.63 6.27
CA VAL A 418 2.92 36.13 7.12
C VAL A 418 2.47 35.08 8.15
N ALA A 419 3.40 34.21 8.56
CA ALA A 419 3.11 33.11 9.47
C ALA A 419 2.63 33.59 10.85
N GLY A 420 3.09 34.78 11.29
CA GLY A 420 2.64 35.40 12.53
C GLY A 420 1.15 35.73 12.52
N GLU A 421 0.64 36.34 11.45
CA GLU A 421 -0.78 36.64 11.29
C GLU A 421 -1.61 35.37 11.04
N LEU A 422 -1.07 34.40 10.29
CA LEU A 422 -1.73 33.09 10.11
C LEU A 422 -1.88 32.34 11.43
N ALA A 423 -0.97 32.51 12.37
CA ALA A 423 -1.00 31.85 13.67
C ALA A 423 -2.12 32.37 14.60
N GLU A 424 -2.69 33.55 14.31
CA GLU A 424 -3.89 34.05 15.01
C GLU A 424 -5.14 33.21 14.70
N VAL A 425 -5.15 32.54 13.54
CA VAL A 425 -6.33 31.89 12.97
C VAL A 425 -6.14 30.40 12.71
N SER A 426 -4.96 29.85 13.01
CA SER A 426 -4.58 28.45 12.79
C SER A 426 -4.15 27.79 14.10
N ASP A 427 -4.56 26.54 14.30
CA ASP A 427 -4.21 25.76 15.49
C ASP A 427 -2.83 25.06 15.35
N PHE A 428 -2.42 24.81 14.11
CA PHE A 428 -1.11 24.24 13.78
C PHE A 428 -0.67 24.63 12.37
N PHE A 429 0.62 24.41 12.10
CA PHE A 429 1.21 24.46 10.77
C PHE A 429 1.87 23.14 10.39
N SER A 430 1.87 22.85 9.09
CA SER A 430 2.75 21.85 8.50
C SER A 430 3.42 22.44 7.27
N PHE A 431 4.76 22.46 7.21
CA PHE A 431 5.43 22.89 6.00
C PHE A 431 5.30 21.81 4.92
N GLY A 432 4.72 22.18 3.78
CA GLY A 432 4.79 21.41 2.54
C GLY A 432 6.05 21.82 1.79
N THR A 433 7.19 21.25 2.16
CA THR A 433 8.48 21.78 1.70
C THR A 433 8.78 21.50 0.24
N ASN A 434 8.10 20.52 -0.37
CA ASN A 434 8.18 20.26 -1.80
C ASN A 434 7.71 21.48 -2.60
N ASP A 435 6.48 21.94 -2.39
CA ASP A 435 5.92 23.11 -3.08
C ASP A 435 6.60 24.41 -2.67
N LEU A 436 7.01 24.53 -1.40
CA LEU A 436 7.77 25.70 -0.95
C LEU A 436 9.12 25.81 -1.66
N THR A 437 9.83 24.69 -1.81
CA THR A 437 11.09 24.63 -2.57
C THR A 437 10.82 24.95 -4.04
N GLN A 438 9.76 24.38 -4.60
CA GLN A 438 9.35 24.59 -5.98
C GLN A 438 9.17 26.09 -6.30
N LEU A 439 8.43 26.80 -5.45
CA LEU A 439 8.15 28.24 -5.60
C LEU A 439 9.36 29.12 -5.28
N MET A 440 10.19 28.74 -4.32
CA MET A 440 11.39 29.51 -3.94
C MET A 440 12.50 29.42 -4.99
N PHE A 441 12.71 28.25 -5.59
CA PHE A 441 13.68 28.05 -6.66
C PHE A 441 13.15 28.41 -8.06
N ALA A 442 11.83 28.53 -8.20
CA ALA A 442 11.15 28.59 -9.49
C ALA A 442 11.49 27.38 -10.38
N PHE A 443 11.58 26.20 -9.77
CA PHE A 443 11.88 24.94 -10.43
C PHE A 443 10.61 24.11 -10.50
N SER A 444 10.07 23.80 -11.66
CA SER A 444 9.01 22.78 -11.74
C SER A 444 9.61 21.40 -11.47
N ARG A 445 9.19 20.72 -10.39
CA ARG A 445 9.78 19.45 -9.94
C ARG A 445 9.74 18.38 -11.03
N ASP A 446 8.69 18.37 -11.84
CA ASP A 446 8.49 17.40 -12.93
C ASP A 446 9.35 17.71 -14.16
N ASP A 447 9.76 18.98 -14.35
CA ASP A 447 10.53 19.40 -15.52
C ASP A 447 12.04 19.44 -15.27
N VAL A 448 12.47 19.85 -14.08
CA VAL A 448 13.89 20.12 -13.81
C VAL A 448 14.69 18.87 -13.46
N GLY A 449 14.01 17.85 -12.93
CA GLY A 449 14.65 16.72 -12.27
C GLY A 449 15.60 15.93 -13.17
N SER A 450 15.16 15.53 -14.36
CA SER A 450 15.96 14.67 -15.26
C SER A 450 16.97 15.43 -16.13
N LYS A 451 16.84 16.76 -16.27
CA LYS A 451 17.62 17.56 -17.22
C LYS A 451 18.52 18.60 -16.56
N LEU A 452 17.93 19.40 -15.67
CA LEU A 452 18.61 20.59 -15.14
C LEU A 452 19.40 20.27 -13.87
N ILE A 453 18.80 19.52 -12.94
CA ILE A 453 19.43 19.21 -11.64
C ILE A 453 20.77 18.49 -11.81
N PRO A 454 20.91 17.43 -12.63
CA PRO A 454 22.18 16.75 -12.82
C PRO A 454 23.27 17.69 -13.35
N GLU A 455 22.93 18.56 -14.29
CA GLU A 455 23.86 19.54 -14.86
C GLU A 455 24.27 20.60 -13.83
N TYR A 456 23.35 21.06 -12.99
CA TYR A 456 23.63 22.03 -11.93
C TYR A 456 24.57 21.44 -10.86
N LEU A 457 24.34 20.18 -10.48
CA LEU A 457 25.24 19.43 -9.59
C LEU A 457 26.63 19.26 -10.22
N ARG A 458 26.69 18.83 -11.49
CA ARG A 458 27.93 18.64 -12.24
C ARG A 458 28.76 19.91 -12.37
N HIS A 459 28.10 21.06 -12.50
CA HIS A 459 28.74 22.37 -12.55
C HIS A 459 29.01 22.99 -11.17
N GLY A 460 28.59 22.35 -10.07
CA GLY A 460 28.73 22.88 -8.72
C GLY A 460 27.87 24.12 -8.45
N LEU A 461 26.80 24.32 -9.23
CA LEU A 461 25.80 25.38 -9.00
C LEU A 461 24.83 25.00 -7.87
N LEU A 462 24.62 23.70 -7.69
CA LEU A 462 23.94 23.12 -6.53
C LEU A 462 24.92 22.16 -5.83
N GLU A 463 24.87 22.14 -4.51
CA GLU A 463 25.62 21.15 -3.73
C GLU A 463 24.89 19.81 -3.67
N ARG A 464 23.56 19.85 -3.62
CA ARG A 464 22.65 18.71 -3.53
C ARG A 464 21.35 19.02 -4.27
N ASP A 465 20.59 17.99 -4.62
CA ASP A 465 19.24 18.17 -5.12
C ASP A 465 18.37 18.83 -4.01
N PRO A 466 17.84 20.05 -4.24
CA PRO A 466 17.06 20.74 -3.24
C PRO A 466 15.73 20.05 -2.94
N PHE A 467 15.24 19.09 -3.75
CA PHE A 467 14.03 18.31 -3.48
C PHE A 467 14.30 17.03 -2.68
N GLU A 468 15.56 16.60 -2.57
CA GLU A 468 15.98 15.49 -1.70
C GLU A 468 16.44 15.98 -0.33
N SER A 469 17.27 17.02 -0.30
CA SER A 469 17.80 17.63 0.92
C SER A 469 17.41 19.10 0.96
N LEU A 470 16.84 19.54 2.07
CA LEU A 470 16.34 20.88 2.26
C LEU A 470 17.43 21.92 2.04
N ASP A 471 17.17 22.91 1.16
CA ASP A 471 17.99 24.10 1.05
C ASP A 471 17.94 24.91 2.36
N GLN A 472 18.98 24.79 3.19
CA GLN A 472 19.02 25.43 4.51
C GLN A 472 19.23 26.95 4.44
N ILE A 473 19.78 27.49 3.35
CA ILE A 473 20.16 28.91 3.24
C ILE A 473 19.10 29.79 2.56
N GLY A 474 18.20 29.21 1.77
CA GLY A 474 17.03 29.88 1.22
C GLY A 474 15.75 29.41 1.91
N VAL A 475 15.26 28.22 1.53
CA VAL A 475 14.00 27.65 2.05
C VAL A 475 14.04 27.51 3.58
N GLY A 476 15.15 27.02 4.13
CA GLY A 476 15.35 26.82 5.56
C GLY A 476 15.33 28.12 6.37
N ARG A 477 15.79 29.24 5.80
CA ARG A 477 15.66 30.57 6.45
C ARG A 477 14.20 31.00 6.55
N LEU A 478 13.42 30.71 5.51
CA LEU A 478 12.00 31.02 5.48
C LEU A 478 11.22 30.16 6.49
N ILE A 479 11.55 28.87 6.60
CA ILE A 479 11.01 27.99 7.65
C ILE A 479 11.33 28.51 9.05
N ARG A 480 12.60 28.87 9.30
CA ARG A 480 13.02 29.43 10.60
C ARG A 480 12.25 30.71 10.94
N HIS A 481 12.16 31.64 9.99
CA HIS A 481 11.40 32.87 10.13
C HIS A 481 9.93 32.59 10.49
N ALA A 482 9.29 31.68 9.74
CA ALA A 482 7.90 31.31 9.99
C ALA A 482 7.70 30.67 11.37
N CYS A 483 8.57 29.76 11.80
CA CYS A 483 8.52 29.16 13.13
C CYS A 483 8.62 30.19 14.26
N GLU A 484 9.55 31.14 14.14
CA GLU A 484 9.76 32.21 15.11
C GLU A 484 8.53 33.14 15.19
N HIS A 485 8.08 33.66 14.04
CA HIS A 485 6.99 34.64 14.00
C HIS A 485 5.64 34.02 14.38
N ALA A 486 5.41 32.76 14.02
CA ALA A 486 4.21 32.03 14.45
C ALA A 486 4.15 31.90 15.98
N ARG A 487 5.27 31.58 16.62
CA ARG A 487 5.34 31.41 18.08
C ARG A 487 5.36 32.71 18.86
N ASP A 488 5.86 33.80 18.26
CA ASP A 488 5.73 35.14 18.83
C ASP A 488 4.25 35.55 18.97
N THR A 489 3.41 35.15 18.01
CA THR A 489 1.95 35.36 18.07
C THR A 489 1.24 34.32 18.94
N ASN A 490 1.55 33.03 18.76
CA ASN A 490 0.93 31.92 19.46
C ASN A 490 1.99 30.91 19.94
N ALA A 491 2.46 31.08 21.17
CA ALA A 491 3.52 30.25 21.75
C ALA A 491 3.18 28.74 21.82
N ALA A 492 1.90 28.38 21.77
CA ALA A 492 1.43 27.00 21.82
C ALA A 492 1.16 26.39 20.43
N ILE A 493 1.36 27.13 19.34
CA ILE A 493 1.10 26.61 18.00
C ILE A 493 2.03 25.44 17.70
N LYS A 494 1.43 24.34 17.27
CA LYS A 494 2.15 23.15 16.82
C LYS A 494 2.64 23.37 15.39
N ILE A 495 3.90 23.08 15.12
CA ILE A 495 4.53 23.28 13.81
C ILE A 495 5.25 22.01 13.41
N GLY A 496 4.90 21.41 12.28
CA GLY A 496 5.67 20.30 11.73
C GLY A 496 6.05 20.50 10.28
N VAL A 497 6.67 19.47 9.71
CA VAL A 497 7.09 19.43 8.31
C VAL A 497 6.69 18.09 7.73
N CYS A 498 6.07 18.13 6.55
CA CYS A 498 5.75 16.94 5.78
C CYS A 498 6.40 17.01 4.40
N GLY A 499 6.98 15.89 3.97
CA GLY A 499 7.63 15.80 2.66
C GLY A 499 8.82 14.87 2.66
N GLU A 500 9.43 14.67 1.50
CA GLU A 500 10.56 13.76 1.34
C GLU A 500 11.79 14.25 2.11
N GLN A 501 12.04 15.55 2.07
CA GLN A 501 13.15 16.20 2.79
C GLN A 501 13.06 16.01 4.31
N ALA A 502 11.87 15.82 4.88
CA ALA A 502 11.73 15.57 6.32
C ALA A 502 12.33 14.23 6.75
N GLY A 503 12.50 13.29 5.81
CA GLY A 503 13.16 12.01 6.02
C GLY A 503 14.66 12.01 5.70
N ASP A 504 15.22 13.10 5.18
CA ASP A 504 16.68 13.27 5.01
C ASP A 504 17.31 13.64 6.37
N PRO A 505 18.33 12.91 6.87
CA PRO A 505 18.90 13.14 8.19
C PRO A 505 19.40 14.58 8.44
N GLU A 506 20.08 15.18 7.47
CA GLU A 506 20.63 16.53 7.60
C GLU A 506 19.51 17.58 7.63
N SER A 507 18.50 17.40 6.78
CA SER A 507 17.28 18.21 6.80
C SER A 507 16.52 18.07 8.11
N ALA A 508 16.31 16.86 8.61
CA ALA A 508 15.64 16.60 9.89
C ALA A 508 16.35 17.30 11.06
N LYS A 509 17.69 17.21 11.13
CA LYS A 509 18.49 17.93 12.13
C LYS A 509 18.29 19.44 12.04
N PHE A 510 18.34 20.00 10.85
CA PHE A 510 18.12 21.43 10.64
C PHE A 510 16.70 21.87 11.03
N LEU A 511 15.68 21.09 10.68
CA LEU A 511 14.29 21.37 11.01
C LEU A 511 14.05 21.34 12.52
N VAL A 512 14.64 20.37 13.24
CA VAL A 512 14.63 20.34 14.72
C VAL A 512 15.29 21.59 15.30
N ALA A 513 16.38 22.07 14.69
CA ALA A 513 17.05 23.31 15.08
C ALA A 513 16.28 24.60 14.71
N CYS A 514 15.33 24.53 13.77
CA CYS A 514 14.31 25.57 13.54
C CYS A 514 13.18 25.50 14.56
N GLY A 515 13.14 24.44 15.38
CA GLY A 515 12.19 24.24 16.45
C GLY A 515 10.88 23.61 15.99
N VAL A 516 10.85 22.73 15.00
CA VAL A 516 9.61 21.99 14.68
C VAL A 516 9.25 21.00 15.80
N ASP A 517 7.95 20.77 16.00
CA ASP A 517 7.40 19.82 16.98
C ASP A 517 7.29 18.39 16.43
N TYR A 518 7.29 18.24 15.09
CA TYR A 518 7.36 16.94 14.43
C TYR A 518 7.93 17.01 13.02
N VAL A 519 8.46 15.88 12.56
CA VAL A 519 8.78 15.61 11.15
C VAL A 519 7.90 14.48 10.64
N SER A 520 7.52 14.52 9.37
CA SER A 520 6.64 13.52 8.75
C SER A 520 7.17 13.08 7.39
N CYS A 521 7.47 11.79 7.26
CA CYS A 521 8.13 11.18 6.09
C CYS A 521 7.41 9.89 5.65
N SER A 522 7.81 9.29 4.53
CA SER A 522 7.24 8.01 4.11
C SER A 522 7.51 6.89 5.13
N PRO A 523 6.68 5.83 5.20
CA PRO A 523 6.79 4.79 6.22
C PRO A 523 8.21 4.23 6.39
N TYR A 524 8.87 3.85 5.28
CA TYR A 524 10.24 3.29 5.28
C TYR A 524 11.32 4.27 5.76
N ARG A 525 11.05 5.58 5.77
CA ARG A 525 11.97 6.60 6.31
C ARG A 525 11.75 6.88 7.79
N VAL A 526 10.71 6.33 8.42
CA VAL A 526 10.42 6.54 9.86
C VAL A 526 11.60 6.13 10.75
N PRO A 527 12.24 4.94 10.59
CA PRO A 527 13.40 4.57 11.40
C PRO A 527 14.60 5.53 11.24
N ILE A 528 14.83 6.03 10.02
CA ILE A 528 15.88 7.01 9.71
C ILE A 528 15.60 8.33 10.44
N ALA A 529 14.38 8.85 10.34
CA ALA A 529 13.96 10.08 11.00
C ALA A 529 13.98 9.95 12.53
N ARG A 530 13.57 8.80 13.07
CA ARG A 530 13.63 8.48 14.52
C ARG A 530 15.04 8.67 15.07
N LEU A 531 16.04 8.11 14.39
CA LEU A 531 17.43 8.24 14.81
C LEU A 531 17.98 9.65 14.55
N ALA A 532 17.72 10.23 13.38
CA ALA A 532 18.23 11.56 13.00
C ALA A 532 17.74 12.66 13.96
N VAL A 533 16.47 12.63 14.36
CA VAL A 533 15.91 13.60 15.31
C VAL A 533 16.50 13.41 16.71
N ALA A 534 16.70 12.17 17.17
CA ALA A 534 17.36 11.92 18.44
C ALA A 534 18.81 12.46 18.45
N GLN A 535 19.55 12.23 17.36
CA GLN A 535 20.89 12.78 17.17
C GLN A 535 20.89 14.31 17.21
N ALA A 536 19.94 14.96 16.53
CA ALA A 536 19.79 16.41 16.55
C ALA A 536 19.63 16.95 17.98
N LEU A 537 18.76 16.32 18.77
CA LEU A 537 18.49 16.73 20.15
C LEU A 537 19.70 16.55 21.07
N LEU A 538 20.49 15.50 20.87
CA LEU A 538 21.76 15.28 21.57
C LEU A 538 22.80 16.34 21.19
N GLU A 539 22.99 16.61 19.89
CA GLU A 539 23.94 17.61 19.38
C GLU A 539 23.60 19.02 19.90
N MET A 540 22.31 19.34 20.01
CA MET A 540 21.81 20.59 20.57
C MET A 540 21.84 20.65 22.11
N SER A 541 22.22 19.55 22.79
CA SER A 541 22.19 19.43 24.26
C SER A 541 20.81 19.70 24.88
N ARG A 542 19.73 19.29 24.20
CA ARG A 542 18.33 19.49 24.63
C ARG A 542 17.74 18.31 25.39
N VAL A 543 18.57 17.38 25.83
CA VAL A 543 18.16 16.13 26.49
C VAL A 543 18.68 16.16 27.91
N HIS A 544 17.78 16.00 28.89
CA HIS A 544 18.16 16.07 30.29
C HIS A 544 19.10 14.90 30.66
N PRO A 545 20.19 15.11 31.42
CA PRO A 545 21.12 14.05 31.80
C PRO A 545 20.45 12.86 32.51
N ASP A 546 19.39 13.10 33.28
CA ASP A 546 18.64 12.05 33.97
C ASP A 546 17.95 11.07 33.01
N VAL A 547 17.51 11.54 31.83
CA VAL A 547 16.94 10.68 30.79
C VAL A 547 18.00 9.73 30.26
N LEU A 548 19.19 10.26 29.95
CA LEU A 548 20.33 9.45 29.50
C LEU A 548 20.80 8.47 30.58
N ALA A 549 20.79 8.89 31.85
CA ALA A 549 21.12 8.03 32.98
C ALA A 549 20.10 6.90 33.17
N ALA A 550 18.80 7.18 32.99
CA ALA A 550 17.75 6.18 33.03
C ALA A 550 17.89 5.15 31.90
N ILE A 551 18.13 5.61 30.67
CA ILE A 551 18.38 4.72 29.53
C ILE A 551 19.63 3.85 29.79
N ALA A 552 20.71 4.44 30.29
CA ALA A 552 21.94 3.71 30.61
C ALA A 552 21.73 2.65 31.72
N ALA A 553 20.92 2.97 32.73
CA ALA A 553 20.58 2.03 33.81
C ALA A 553 19.80 0.82 33.28
N ASP A 554 18.80 1.07 32.42
CA ASP A 554 18.02 0.00 31.80
C ASP A 554 18.89 -0.84 30.85
N ALA A 555 19.72 -0.19 30.02
CA ALA A 555 20.64 -0.87 29.11
C ALA A 555 21.64 -1.78 29.85
N ALA A 556 22.08 -1.37 31.04
CA ALA A 556 22.94 -2.19 31.89
C ALA A 556 22.20 -3.38 32.54
N SER A 557 20.87 -3.30 32.70
CA SER A 557 20.04 -4.37 33.28
C SER A 557 19.78 -5.53 32.30
N ILE A 558 19.85 -5.27 30.98
CA ILE A 558 19.74 -6.29 29.91
C ILE A 558 20.84 -7.36 30.02
N ARG A 559 21.92 -7.12 30.79
CA ARG A 559 22.97 -8.10 31.15
C ARG A 559 22.43 -9.42 31.76
N GLY A 560 21.19 -9.46 32.25
CA GLY A 560 20.70 -10.56 33.07
C GLY A 560 20.08 -11.77 32.35
N HIS A 561 19.81 -11.74 31.03
CA HIS A 561 18.92 -12.73 30.39
C HIS A 561 19.44 -13.42 29.12
N GLN A 562 20.71 -13.27 28.74
CA GLN A 562 21.26 -14.07 27.63
C GLN A 562 22.02 -15.28 28.15
N SER A 563 21.29 -16.38 28.38
CA SER A 563 21.87 -17.73 28.41
C SER A 563 21.80 -18.34 27.00
N ASP A 564 22.97 -18.75 26.53
CA ASP A 564 23.29 -19.46 25.29
C ASP A 564 22.31 -20.61 24.96
N PRO A 565 21.66 -20.65 23.77
CA PRO A 565 20.80 -21.77 23.40
C PRO A 565 21.57 -22.79 22.54
N THR A 566 22.06 -23.84 23.20
CA THR A 566 22.17 -25.17 22.58
C THR A 566 20.96 -25.99 23.04
N VAL A 567 20.21 -26.65 22.14
CA VAL A 567 19.63 -28.00 22.33
C VAL A 567 18.95 -28.51 21.05
N ASP A 568 19.29 -29.76 20.76
CA ASP A 568 18.70 -30.86 19.97
C ASP A 568 17.25 -30.77 19.44
N ASP A 569 17.14 -31.21 18.18
CA ASP A 569 15.95 -31.75 17.51
C ASP A 569 15.82 -33.26 17.79
N PRO A 570 14.62 -33.76 18.15
CA PRO A 570 14.18 -34.97 17.48
C PRO A 570 12.66 -35.05 17.31
N LEU A 571 12.15 -34.99 16.08
CA LEU A 571 10.85 -35.59 15.76
C LEU A 571 10.88 -36.43 14.48
N GLY A 572 10.43 -37.68 14.65
CA GLY A 572 10.47 -38.74 13.66
C GLY A 572 9.24 -38.81 12.75
N SER A 573 9.46 -39.51 11.65
CA SER A 573 8.49 -39.99 10.66
C SER A 573 7.47 -40.98 11.23
N PRO A 574 6.28 -41.07 10.60
CA PRO A 574 5.71 -42.39 10.31
C PRO A 574 5.12 -42.53 8.90
N THR A 575 5.32 -43.72 8.34
CA THR A 575 4.71 -44.26 7.11
C THR A 575 3.56 -45.24 7.42
N ASP A 576 2.71 -45.45 6.41
CA ASP A 576 1.94 -46.66 6.02
C ASP A 576 0.44 -46.85 6.38
N ALA A 577 -0.37 -46.77 5.29
CA ALA A 577 -1.29 -47.76 4.71
C ALA A 577 -2.66 -48.13 5.35
N VAL A 578 -3.74 -48.14 4.54
CA VAL A 578 -4.48 -49.34 4.04
C VAL A 578 -5.63 -48.97 3.07
N GLN A 579 -5.87 -49.88 2.11
CA GLN A 579 -6.69 -49.90 0.89
C GLN A 579 -8.23 -50.01 1.05
N GLY A 580 -8.97 -49.39 0.11
CA GLY A 580 -9.86 -50.05 -0.88
C GLY A 580 -11.32 -50.44 -0.54
N ASN A 581 -12.30 -49.87 -1.29
CA ASN A 581 -13.29 -50.63 -2.11
C ASN A 581 -14.37 -49.75 -2.80
N GLY A 582 -14.40 -49.75 -4.14
CA GLY A 582 -15.51 -50.28 -4.96
C GLY A 582 -16.84 -49.51 -5.13
N ALA A 583 -16.90 -48.71 -6.20
CA ALA A 583 -17.93 -48.62 -7.27
C ALA A 583 -19.43 -48.41 -6.99
N GLY A 584 -19.97 -47.34 -7.59
CA GLY A 584 -21.37 -47.16 -7.97
C GLY A 584 -21.49 -46.16 -9.14
N ALA A 585 -22.03 -46.61 -10.27
CA ALA A 585 -22.07 -45.89 -11.54
C ALA A 585 -23.29 -44.94 -11.66
N GLY A 586 -23.07 -43.77 -12.27
CA GLY A 586 -24.12 -42.83 -12.72
C GLY A 586 -23.52 -41.50 -13.17
N ASP A 587 -23.47 -41.29 -14.49
CA ASP A 587 -22.92 -40.15 -15.25
C ASP A 587 -21.42 -39.89 -15.16
N GLU A 588 -20.66 -40.63 -16.00
CA GLU A 588 -19.24 -40.38 -16.28
C GLU A 588 -19.05 -39.03 -17.00
N LEU A 589 -18.88 -37.96 -16.23
CA LEU A 589 -18.02 -36.87 -16.66
C LEU A 589 -16.59 -37.42 -16.71
N ASP A 590 -16.00 -37.41 -17.89
CA ASP A 590 -14.62 -37.83 -18.18
C ASP A 590 -13.65 -37.32 -17.09
N ALA A 591 -12.89 -38.22 -16.45
CA ALA A 591 -12.04 -37.90 -15.29
C ALA A 591 -11.07 -36.74 -15.58
N ASP A 592 -10.64 -36.64 -16.84
CA ASP A 592 -9.82 -35.57 -17.38
C ASP A 592 -10.47 -34.19 -17.21
N PHE A 593 -11.77 -34.10 -17.51
CA PHE A 593 -12.50 -32.84 -17.33
C PHE A 593 -12.65 -32.48 -15.86
N LEU A 594 -12.88 -33.45 -14.98
CA LEU A 594 -13.00 -33.17 -13.55
C LEU A 594 -11.67 -32.66 -12.97
N VAL A 595 -10.53 -33.23 -13.41
CA VAL A 595 -9.19 -32.75 -13.05
C VAL A 595 -8.94 -31.34 -13.58
N MET A 596 -9.27 -31.06 -14.85
CA MET A 596 -9.16 -29.71 -15.41
C MET A 596 -10.07 -28.72 -14.68
N HIS A 597 -11.29 -29.13 -14.33
CA HIS A 597 -12.26 -28.29 -13.66
C HIS A 597 -11.82 -27.98 -12.21
N ALA A 598 -11.27 -28.96 -11.49
CA ALA A 598 -10.67 -28.74 -10.18
C ALA A 598 -9.51 -27.72 -10.23
N LEU A 599 -8.64 -27.81 -11.24
CA LEU A 599 -7.58 -26.82 -11.46
C LEU A 599 -8.11 -25.45 -11.88
N ARG A 600 -9.22 -25.40 -12.64
CA ARG A 600 -9.87 -24.14 -13.04
C ARG A 600 -10.43 -23.38 -11.84
N ILE A 601 -11.08 -24.10 -10.91
CA ILE A 601 -11.65 -23.53 -9.69
C ILE A 601 -10.55 -23.12 -8.71
N LYS A 602 -9.55 -23.98 -8.51
CA LYS A 602 -8.46 -23.71 -7.57
C LYS A 602 -7.43 -22.69 -8.07
N GLY A 603 -7.32 -22.51 -9.38
CA GLY A 603 -6.24 -21.75 -10.01
C GLY A 603 -4.92 -22.52 -10.02
N PHE A 604 -4.50 -23.07 -8.87
CA PHE A 604 -3.37 -23.97 -8.72
C PHE A 604 -3.60 -24.95 -7.56
N ALA A 605 -3.19 -26.21 -7.71
CA ALA A 605 -3.33 -27.21 -6.66
C ALA A 605 -2.31 -28.34 -6.77
N ALA A 606 -1.90 -28.91 -5.63
CA ALA A 606 -1.12 -30.13 -5.60
C ALA A 606 -1.98 -31.33 -6.04
N ALA A 607 -1.34 -32.39 -6.55
CA ALA A 607 -2.06 -33.52 -7.13
C ALA A 607 -2.94 -34.27 -6.11
N ASP A 608 -2.53 -34.32 -4.85
CA ASP A 608 -3.31 -34.88 -3.73
C ASP A 608 -4.55 -34.02 -3.41
N VAL A 609 -4.42 -32.70 -3.49
CA VAL A 609 -5.54 -31.75 -3.35
C VAL A 609 -6.54 -31.92 -4.50
N VAL A 610 -6.05 -32.04 -5.74
CA VAL A 610 -6.89 -32.32 -6.91
C VAL A 610 -7.58 -33.69 -6.78
N ALA A 611 -6.86 -34.70 -6.31
CA ALA A 611 -7.40 -36.03 -6.04
C ALA A 611 -8.52 -36.01 -5.00
N ASP A 612 -8.36 -35.24 -3.92
CA ASP A 612 -9.41 -35.09 -2.93
C ASP A 612 -10.64 -34.32 -3.48
N ILE A 613 -10.44 -33.29 -4.30
CA ILE A 613 -11.54 -32.54 -4.93
C ILE A 613 -12.35 -33.45 -5.87
N VAL A 614 -11.67 -34.21 -6.71
CA VAL A 614 -12.31 -35.04 -7.75
C VAL A 614 -12.78 -36.39 -7.21
N GLY A 615 -12.22 -36.86 -6.09
CA GLY A 615 -12.58 -38.14 -5.46
C GLY A 615 -12.01 -39.36 -6.17
N ILE A 616 -10.83 -39.24 -6.79
CA ILE A 616 -10.12 -40.34 -7.47
C ILE A 616 -8.70 -40.51 -6.89
N GLU A 617 -8.06 -41.66 -7.12
CA GLU A 617 -6.74 -41.94 -6.54
C GLU A 617 -5.67 -40.94 -7.02
N VAL A 618 -4.82 -40.46 -6.10
CA VAL A 618 -3.76 -39.49 -6.41
C VAL A 618 -2.81 -39.97 -7.51
N ALA A 619 -2.55 -41.27 -7.59
CA ALA A 619 -1.75 -41.87 -8.66
C ALA A 619 -2.40 -41.71 -10.04
N VAL A 620 -3.73 -41.77 -10.12
CA VAL A 620 -4.50 -41.54 -11.35
C VAL A 620 -4.47 -40.06 -11.71
N VAL A 621 -4.61 -39.16 -10.73
CA VAL A 621 -4.49 -37.70 -10.96
C VAL A 621 -3.12 -37.33 -11.48
N HIS A 622 -2.04 -37.88 -10.91
CA HIS A 622 -0.69 -37.66 -11.44
C HIS A 622 -0.53 -38.12 -12.89
N LEU A 623 -1.15 -39.25 -13.26
CA LEU A 623 -1.13 -39.75 -14.63
C LEU A 623 -1.85 -38.77 -15.58
N LEU A 624 -3.06 -38.36 -15.22
CA LEU A 624 -3.87 -37.43 -16.01
C LEU A 624 -3.21 -36.05 -16.14
N LEU A 625 -2.67 -35.51 -15.05
CA LEU A 625 -1.93 -34.24 -15.06
C LEU A 625 -0.68 -34.34 -15.94
N SER A 626 0.00 -35.49 -15.93
CA SER A 626 1.17 -35.72 -16.79
C SER A 626 0.79 -35.81 -18.27
N GLU A 627 -0.34 -36.43 -18.61
CA GLU A 627 -0.86 -36.51 -19.99
C GLU A 627 -1.38 -35.15 -20.48
N MET A 628 -2.06 -34.39 -19.62
CA MET A 628 -2.49 -33.02 -19.90
C MET A 628 -1.32 -32.06 -20.09
N ALA A 629 -0.24 -32.23 -19.32
CA ALA A 629 0.96 -31.43 -19.49
C ALA A 629 1.70 -31.75 -20.80
N GLN A 630 1.69 -33.01 -21.25
CA GLN A 630 2.18 -33.36 -22.59
C GLN A 630 1.35 -32.74 -23.71
N SER A 631 0.06 -32.50 -23.45
CA SER A 631 -0.86 -31.83 -24.37
C SER A 631 -0.90 -30.31 -24.18
N GLU A 632 0.01 -29.75 -23.36
CA GLU A 632 0.09 -28.33 -23.00
C GLU A 632 -1.18 -27.74 -22.38
N TRP A 633 -2.07 -28.56 -21.80
CA TRP A 633 -3.29 -28.11 -21.14
C TRP A 633 -3.10 -27.76 -19.66
N CYS A 634 -2.10 -28.33 -19.00
CA CYS A 634 -1.69 -27.92 -17.67
C CYS A 634 -0.17 -27.85 -17.57
N ARG A 635 0.33 -27.16 -16.55
CA ARG A 635 1.75 -27.09 -16.24
C ARG A 635 1.99 -27.49 -14.79
N HIS A 636 3.09 -28.19 -14.54
CA HIS A 636 3.61 -28.44 -13.21
C HIS A 636 4.55 -27.31 -12.79
N ILE A 637 4.46 -26.90 -11.53
CA ILE A 637 5.30 -25.89 -10.89
C ILE A 637 6.16 -26.63 -9.85
N PRO A 638 7.37 -27.09 -10.21
CA PRO A 638 8.14 -28.02 -9.39
C PRO A 638 8.54 -27.47 -8.02
N ALA A 639 8.73 -26.15 -7.90
CA ALA A 639 9.18 -25.51 -6.66
C ALA A 639 8.17 -25.60 -5.50
N ARG A 640 6.89 -25.83 -5.80
CA ARG A 640 5.81 -25.94 -4.80
C ARG A 640 4.99 -27.23 -4.93
N ASP A 641 5.36 -28.08 -5.89
CA ASP A 641 4.63 -29.28 -6.29
C ASP A 641 3.14 -29.02 -6.64
N LEU A 642 2.89 -27.94 -7.38
CA LEU A 642 1.55 -27.50 -7.75
C LEU A 642 1.32 -27.63 -9.26
N TRP A 643 0.06 -27.81 -9.66
CA TRP A 643 -0.38 -27.88 -11.05
C TRP A 643 -1.36 -26.76 -11.36
N GLN A 644 -1.34 -26.26 -12.59
CA GLN A 644 -2.22 -25.18 -13.04
C GLN A 644 -2.60 -25.37 -14.52
N LEU A 645 -3.83 -24.99 -14.92
CA LEU A 645 -4.21 -24.93 -16.33
C LEU A 645 -3.46 -23.84 -17.08
N THR A 646 -2.98 -24.16 -18.27
CA THR A 646 -2.44 -23.18 -19.23
C THR A 646 -3.59 -22.41 -19.90
N PRO A 647 -3.32 -21.33 -20.67
CA PRO A 647 -4.35 -20.71 -21.51
C PRO A 647 -5.08 -21.69 -22.43
N ALA A 648 -4.35 -22.61 -23.09
CA ALA A 648 -4.93 -23.65 -23.94
C ALA A 648 -5.80 -24.64 -23.15
N GLY A 649 -5.39 -25.01 -21.94
CA GLY A 649 -6.21 -25.83 -21.05
C GLY A 649 -7.47 -25.13 -20.55
N ARG A 650 -7.41 -23.81 -20.31
CA ARG A 650 -8.58 -23.00 -19.92
C ARG A 650 -9.59 -22.89 -21.06
N GLU A 651 -9.13 -22.69 -22.30
CA GLU A 651 -9.99 -22.68 -23.50
C GLU A 651 -10.66 -24.05 -23.69
N ARG A 652 -9.87 -25.13 -23.63
CA ARG A 652 -10.35 -26.52 -23.74
C ARG A 652 -11.35 -26.89 -22.64
N HIS A 653 -11.12 -26.42 -21.42
CA HIS A 653 -12.06 -26.57 -20.30
C HIS A 653 -13.38 -25.85 -20.59
N GLY A 654 -13.31 -24.61 -21.10
CA GLY A 654 -14.49 -23.81 -21.44
C GLY A 654 -15.38 -24.47 -22.51
N GLU A 655 -14.78 -25.01 -23.57
CA GLU A 655 -15.50 -25.78 -24.60
C GLU A 655 -16.27 -26.96 -23.97
N ARG A 656 -15.58 -27.73 -23.13
CA ARG A 656 -16.16 -28.90 -22.45
C ARG A 656 -17.21 -28.54 -21.41
N LEU A 657 -17.06 -27.41 -20.72
CA LEU A 657 -18.04 -26.94 -19.74
C LEU A 657 -19.36 -26.56 -20.44
N GLN A 658 -19.30 -25.99 -21.65
CA GLN A 658 -20.48 -25.67 -22.48
C GLN A 658 -21.22 -26.93 -22.97
N GLU A 659 -20.49 -27.99 -23.30
CA GLU A 659 -21.08 -29.29 -23.68
C GLU A 659 -21.87 -29.93 -22.52
N VAL A 660 -21.42 -29.73 -21.28
CA VAL A 660 -22.01 -30.30 -20.06
C VAL A 660 -23.18 -29.46 -19.53
N SER A 661 -23.22 -28.15 -19.78
CA SER A 661 -24.24 -27.23 -19.26
C SER A 661 -25.57 -27.24 -20.05
N GLY A 662 -25.60 -27.78 -21.27
CA GLY A 662 -26.80 -27.72 -22.14
C GLY A 662 -28.02 -28.57 -21.72
N ALA A 663 -27.89 -29.54 -20.81
CA ALA A 663 -28.97 -30.49 -20.49
C ALA A 663 -29.52 -30.43 -19.04
N ALA A 664 -28.84 -29.77 -18.08
CA ALA A 664 -29.16 -29.83 -16.65
C ALA A 664 -29.46 -28.47 -15.97
N VAL A 665 -29.25 -27.34 -16.67
CA VAL A 665 -29.24 -25.99 -16.06
C VAL A 665 -30.62 -25.49 -15.59
N ASP A 666 -31.71 -25.90 -16.24
CA ASP A 666 -33.06 -25.44 -15.87
C ASP A 666 -33.56 -26.00 -14.52
N GLY A 667 -33.06 -27.17 -14.09
CA GLY A 667 -33.41 -27.79 -12.81
C GLY A 667 -32.61 -27.27 -11.61
N LEU A 668 -31.44 -26.68 -11.85
CA LEU A 668 -30.47 -26.28 -10.83
C LEU A 668 -30.81 -24.94 -10.18
N ARG A 669 -31.49 -24.04 -10.90
CA ARG A 669 -31.75 -22.66 -10.45
C ARG A 669 -32.51 -22.58 -9.13
N ALA A 670 -33.46 -23.48 -8.89
CA ALA A 670 -34.21 -23.52 -7.65
C ALA A 670 -33.36 -23.95 -6.44
N HIS A 671 -32.39 -24.86 -6.65
CA HIS A 671 -31.43 -25.23 -5.62
C HIS A 671 -30.40 -24.13 -5.41
N TYR A 672 -30.00 -23.43 -6.48
CA TYR A 672 -29.07 -22.30 -6.42
C TYR A 672 -29.61 -21.13 -5.61
N LEU A 673 -30.88 -20.74 -5.81
CA LEU A 673 -31.48 -19.67 -5.01
C LEU A 673 -31.52 -20.02 -3.51
N ARG A 674 -31.81 -21.28 -3.16
CA ARG A 674 -31.74 -21.75 -1.76
C ARG A 674 -30.32 -21.74 -1.21
N PHE A 675 -29.32 -22.04 -2.04
CA PHE A 675 -27.92 -21.92 -1.68
C PHE A 675 -27.51 -20.46 -1.44
N LEU A 676 -27.97 -19.51 -2.27
CA LEU A 676 -27.68 -18.09 -2.09
C LEU A 676 -28.22 -17.54 -0.77
N ASP A 677 -29.43 -17.94 -0.38
CA ASP A 677 -29.99 -17.57 0.94
C ASP A 677 -29.09 -18.06 2.08
N LEU A 678 -28.55 -19.28 1.97
CA LEU A 678 -27.60 -19.83 2.93
C LEU A 678 -26.23 -19.15 2.86
N ASN A 679 -25.80 -18.71 1.67
CA ASN A 679 -24.52 -18.05 1.45
C ASN A 679 -24.44 -16.71 2.19
N VAL A 680 -25.52 -15.94 2.22
CA VAL A 680 -25.60 -14.70 3.02
C VAL A 680 -25.38 -15.01 4.49
N GLY A 681 -26.11 -15.99 5.04
CA GLY A 681 -25.95 -16.41 6.43
C GLY A 681 -24.55 -16.97 6.74
N PHE A 682 -23.93 -17.66 5.78
CA PHE A 682 -22.58 -18.19 5.92
C PHE A 682 -21.54 -17.07 5.96
N LYS A 683 -21.63 -16.07 5.07
CA LYS A 683 -20.73 -14.90 5.07
C LYS A 683 -20.80 -14.15 6.39
N GLU A 684 -22.01 -13.86 6.88
CA GLU A 684 -22.19 -13.23 8.19
C GLU A 684 -21.60 -14.07 9.32
N LEU A 685 -21.76 -15.39 9.26
CA LEU A 685 -21.20 -16.29 10.26
C LEU A 685 -19.66 -16.33 10.21
N CYS A 686 -19.05 -16.28 9.03
CA CYS A 686 -17.60 -16.13 8.87
C CYS A 686 -17.11 -14.81 9.46
N SER A 687 -17.81 -13.70 9.20
CA SER A 687 -17.50 -12.41 9.81
C SER A 687 -17.58 -12.49 11.34
N ARG A 688 -18.59 -13.14 11.91
CA ARG A 688 -18.70 -13.36 13.36
C ARG A 688 -17.69 -14.36 13.92
N TRP A 689 -17.21 -15.30 13.11
CA TRP A 689 -16.13 -16.20 13.52
C TRP A 689 -14.79 -15.48 13.56
N GLN A 690 -14.53 -14.61 12.60
CA GLN A 690 -13.31 -13.82 12.49
C GLN A 690 -13.31 -12.58 13.40
N MET A 691 -14.49 -12.08 13.78
CA MET A 691 -14.66 -10.87 14.57
C MET A 691 -15.54 -11.13 15.79
N ARG A 692 -15.03 -10.82 16.98
CA ARG A 692 -15.78 -10.85 18.24
C ARG A 692 -15.79 -9.45 18.84
N ASP A 693 -16.99 -8.91 19.06
CA ASP A 693 -17.22 -7.58 19.64
C ASP A 693 -16.48 -6.41 18.93
N GLY A 694 -16.21 -6.56 17.62
CA GLY A 694 -15.57 -5.53 16.80
C GLY A 694 -14.04 -5.68 16.65
N ASP A 695 -13.44 -6.61 17.38
CA ASP A 695 -12.01 -6.98 17.26
C ASP A 695 -11.83 -8.33 16.58
N ALA A 696 -10.62 -8.60 16.08
CA ALA A 696 -10.28 -9.91 15.55
C ALA A 696 -10.44 -10.98 16.64
N ASN A 697 -11.19 -12.03 16.34
CA ASN A 697 -11.41 -13.13 17.27
C ASN A 697 -10.09 -13.88 17.48
N ASP A 698 -9.53 -13.77 18.68
CA ASP A 698 -8.29 -14.42 19.09
C ASP A 698 -8.50 -15.89 19.52
N HIS A 699 -9.73 -16.40 19.43
CA HIS A 699 -10.14 -17.76 19.78
C HIS A 699 -9.83 -18.16 21.23
N THR A 700 -9.73 -17.17 22.14
CA THR A 700 -9.49 -17.40 23.56
C THR A 700 -10.75 -17.75 24.36
N ASP A 701 -11.94 -17.50 23.79
CA ASP A 701 -13.25 -17.79 24.40
C ASP A 701 -13.92 -18.99 23.74
N ALA A 702 -13.69 -20.14 24.35
CA ALA A 702 -14.22 -21.41 23.89
C ALA A 702 -15.77 -21.44 23.84
N VAL A 703 -16.47 -20.69 24.70
CA VAL A 703 -17.94 -20.70 24.72
C VAL A 703 -18.50 -19.94 23.51
N TYR A 704 -17.87 -18.82 23.16
CA TYR A 704 -18.21 -18.07 21.96
C TYR A 704 -17.96 -18.91 20.70
N ASP A 705 -16.78 -19.53 20.62
CA ASP A 705 -16.38 -20.34 19.47
C ASP A 705 -17.26 -21.59 19.33
N GLU A 706 -17.54 -22.32 20.42
CA GLU A 706 -18.46 -23.46 20.42
C GLU A 706 -19.86 -23.06 19.92
N ALA A 707 -20.35 -21.87 20.27
CA ALA A 707 -21.63 -21.36 19.79
C ALA A 707 -21.62 -21.08 18.27
N ARG A 708 -20.53 -20.50 17.74
CA ARG A 708 -20.38 -20.27 16.29
C ARG A 708 -20.23 -21.57 15.51
N VAL A 709 -19.51 -22.55 16.06
CA VAL A 709 -19.39 -23.89 15.46
C VAL A 709 -20.75 -24.61 15.43
N ALA A 710 -21.57 -24.45 16.47
CA ALA A 710 -22.94 -24.98 16.48
C ALA A 710 -23.87 -24.29 15.45
N GLU A 711 -23.71 -22.98 15.23
CA GLU A 711 -24.37 -22.26 14.13
C GLU A 711 -23.92 -22.79 12.78
N LEU A 712 -22.61 -23.02 12.60
CA LEU A 712 -22.08 -23.59 11.36
C LEU A 712 -22.61 -25.00 11.09
N ARG A 713 -22.72 -25.84 12.12
CA ARG A 713 -23.35 -27.16 12.00
C ARG A 713 -24.80 -27.06 11.55
N THR A 714 -25.56 -26.11 12.10
CA THR A 714 -26.96 -25.91 11.69
C THR A 714 -27.05 -25.47 10.23
N LEU A 715 -26.17 -24.56 9.79
CA LEU A 715 -26.08 -24.13 8.39
C LEU A 715 -25.64 -25.28 7.48
N HIS A 716 -24.69 -26.09 7.94
CA HIS A 716 -24.24 -27.29 7.24
C HIS A 716 -25.39 -28.25 6.97
N ASP A 717 -26.17 -28.61 8.00
CA ASP A 717 -27.32 -29.50 7.87
C ASP A 717 -28.37 -28.94 6.88
N GLN A 718 -28.58 -27.62 6.88
CA GLN A 718 -29.45 -26.93 5.92
C GLN A 718 -28.90 -26.94 4.49
N SER A 719 -27.58 -26.90 4.33
CA SER A 719 -26.88 -26.91 3.04
C SER A 719 -26.89 -28.28 2.36
N LEU A 720 -27.07 -29.37 3.11
CA LEU A 720 -27.10 -30.74 2.55
C LEU A 720 -28.22 -30.92 1.51
N ALA A 721 -29.40 -30.32 1.73
CA ALA A 721 -30.53 -30.44 0.81
C ALA A 721 -30.29 -29.76 -0.58
N PRO A 722 -29.82 -28.50 -0.68
CA PRO A 722 -29.45 -27.92 -1.96
C PRO A 722 -28.27 -28.66 -2.61
N ILE A 723 -27.25 -29.07 -1.84
CA ILE A 723 -26.08 -29.82 -2.35
C ILE A 723 -26.47 -31.19 -2.91
N ALA A 724 -27.37 -31.91 -2.24
CA ALA A 724 -27.91 -33.18 -2.75
C ALA A 724 -28.64 -33.00 -4.09
N GLY A 725 -29.39 -31.90 -4.24
CA GLY A 725 -30.04 -31.56 -5.51
C GLY A 725 -29.07 -31.16 -6.61
N PHE A 726 -27.95 -30.49 -6.27
CA PHE A 726 -26.85 -30.26 -7.21
C PHE A 726 -26.20 -31.58 -7.63
N THR A 727 -26.02 -32.50 -6.69
CA THR A 727 -25.41 -33.82 -6.93
C THR A 727 -26.30 -34.71 -7.80
N GLU A 728 -27.62 -34.68 -7.60
CA GLU A 728 -28.58 -35.40 -8.44
C GLU A 728 -28.59 -34.89 -9.89
N ALA A 729 -28.39 -33.59 -10.08
CA ALA A 729 -28.33 -32.97 -11.40
C ALA A 729 -26.96 -33.10 -12.08
N ILE A 730 -25.86 -32.99 -11.31
CA ILE A 730 -24.49 -33.15 -11.77
C ILE A 730 -23.67 -33.82 -10.66
N ALA A 731 -23.27 -35.08 -10.90
CA ALA A 731 -22.62 -35.94 -9.92
C ALA A 731 -21.37 -35.34 -9.25
N ARG A 732 -20.65 -34.43 -9.93
CA ARG A 732 -19.41 -33.81 -9.40
C ARG A 732 -19.63 -33.02 -8.11
N PHE A 733 -20.83 -32.48 -7.90
CA PHE A 733 -21.13 -31.70 -6.69
C PHE A 733 -21.13 -32.53 -5.40
N GLY A 734 -21.23 -33.87 -5.51
CA GLY A 734 -21.20 -34.76 -4.35
C GLY A 734 -19.88 -34.72 -3.57
N SER A 735 -18.79 -34.25 -4.18
CA SER A 735 -17.51 -34.09 -3.47
C SER A 735 -17.54 -32.98 -2.43
N TYR A 736 -18.34 -31.91 -2.64
CA TYR A 736 -18.46 -30.79 -1.71
C TYR A 736 -19.14 -31.20 -0.40
N GLU A 737 -20.18 -32.04 -0.46
CA GLU A 737 -20.83 -32.57 0.74
C GLU A 737 -19.80 -33.27 1.65
N ARG A 738 -19.04 -34.21 1.08
CA ARG A 738 -17.99 -34.96 1.81
C ARG A 738 -16.95 -34.03 2.41
N ARG A 739 -16.43 -33.08 1.63
CA ARG A 739 -15.35 -32.17 2.03
C ARG A 739 -15.80 -31.19 3.11
N LEU A 740 -16.99 -30.58 2.96
CA LEU A 740 -17.59 -29.72 3.99
C LEU A 740 -17.84 -30.50 5.29
N THR A 741 -18.35 -31.73 5.19
CA THR A 741 -18.57 -32.60 6.36
C THR A 741 -17.25 -32.92 7.07
N THR A 742 -16.20 -33.27 6.32
CA THR A 742 -14.88 -33.55 6.89
C THR A 742 -14.26 -32.31 7.55
N SER A 743 -14.39 -31.13 6.92
CA SER A 743 -13.91 -29.88 7.51
C SER A 743 -14.64 -29.54 8.80
N LEU A 744 -15.97 -29.70 8.83
CA LEU A 744 -16.78 -29.47 10.03
C LEU A 744 -16.37 -30.42 11.17
N LEU A 745 -16.19 -31.71 10.88
CA LEU A 745 -15.76 -32.69 11.91
C LEU A 745 -14.38 -32.38 12.47
N ARG A 746 -13.44 -31.88 11.65
CA ARG A 746 -12.11 -31.46 12.10
C ARG A 746 -12.17 -30.20 12.94
N LEU A 747 -13.00 -29.24 12.54
CA LEU A 747 -13.27 -28.03 13.31
C LEU A 747 -13.83 -28.36 14.71
N GLU A 748 -14.78 -29.29 14.78
CA GLU A 748 -15.33 -29.78 16.05
C GLU A 748 -14.36 -30.63 16.87
N GLY A 749 -13.36 -31.22 16.20
CA GLY A 749 -12.20 -31.84 16.84
C GLY A 749 -11.21 -30.84 17.44
N GLY A 750 -11.47 -29.53 17.32
CA GLY A 750 -10.66 -28.45 17.90
C GLY A 750 -9.71 -27.77 16.91
N GLU A 751 -9.74 -28.11 15.62
CA GLU A 751 -8.93 -27.42 14.60
C GLU A 751 -9.62 -26.12 14.14
N THR A 752 -9.49 -25.03 14.91
CA THR A 752 -10.15 -23.72 14.65
C THR A 752 -9.89 -23.16 13.25
N ARG A 753 -8.70 -23.39 12.69
CA ARG A 753 -8.35 -23.00 11.31
C ARG A 753 -9.26 -23.62 10.23
N MET A 754 -9.96 -24.71 10.53
CA MET A 754 -10.85 -25.39 9.59
C MET A 754 -12.18 -24.64 9.38
N PHE A 755 -12.41 -23.52 10.06
CA PHE A 755 -13.56 -22.65 9.79
C PHE A 755 -13.27 -21.69 8.61
N THR A 756 -12.31 -20.77 8.77
CA THR A 756 -12.00 -19.69 7.80
C THR A 756 -10.54 -19.60 7.39
N GLY A 757 -9.71 -20.58 7.77
CA GLY A 757 -8.30 -20.61 7.37
C GLY A 757 -8.13 -20.69 5.85
N VAL A 758 -7.15 -19.97 5.32
CA VAL A 758 -6.93 -19.86 3.88
C VAL A 758 -5.99 -20.97 3.41
N MET A 759 -6.27 -21.55 2.24
CA MET A 759 -5.46 -22.57 1.58
C MET A 759 -5.23 -23.85 2.42
N CYS A 760 -6.11 -24.12 3.38
CA CYS A 760 -6.01 -25.30 4.24
C CYS A 760 -7.18 -26.28 4.09
N GLY A 761 -8.08 -26.00 3.14
CA GLY A 761 -9.29 -26.79 2.95
C GLY A 761 -10.29 -26.56 4.08
N SER A 762 -10.35 -25.32 4.58
CA SER A 762 -11.34 -24.91 5.57
C SER A 762 -12.76 -24.98 5.00
N TYR A 763 -13.75 -24.92 5.88
CA TYR A 763 -15.15 -24.93 5.50
C TYR A 763 -15.45 -23.74 4.57
N HIS A 764 -14.87 -22.57 4.86
CA HIS A 764 -14.92 -21.39 4.00
C HIS A 764 -14.29 -21.62 2.63
N ASP A 765 -13.08 -22.16 2.54
CA ASP A 765 -12.42 -22.44 1.26
C ASP A 765 -13.31 -23.32 0.36
N ILE A 766 -13.83 -24.41 0.93
CA ILE A 766 -14.66 -25.37 0.21
C ILE A 766 -16.02 -24.77 -0.18
N TRP A 767 -16.58 -23.91 0.66
CA TRP A 767 -17.85 -23.21 0.38
C TRP A 767 -17.72 -22.22 -0.76
N MET A 768 -16.62 -21.46 -0.81
CA MET A 768 -16.34 -20.54 -1.91
C MET A 768 -16.05 -21.27 -3.22
N GLU A 769 -15.37 -22.41 -3.17
CA GLU A 769 -15.20 -23.29 -4.34
C GLU A 769 -16.54 -23.81 -4.89
N LEU A 770 -17.49 -24.16 -4.01
CA LEU A 770 -18.83 -24.59 -4.40
C LEU A 770 -19.59 -23.44 -5.08
N HIS A 771 -19.54 -22.23 -4.52
CA HIS A 771 -20.18 -21.07 -5.11
C HIS A 771 -19.57 -20.75 -6.48
N GLU A 772 -18.25 -20.80 -6.61
CA GLU A 772 -17.55 -20.54 -7.87
C GLU A 772 -17.89 -21.57 -8.97
N ASP A 773 -17.96 -22.86 -8.63
CA ASP A 773 -18.41 -23.89 -9.59
C ASP A 773 -19.85 -23.61 -10.07
N LEU A 774 -20.76 -23.25 -9.15
CA LEU A 774 -22.15 -22.92 -9.49
C LEU A 774 -22.27 -21.67 -10.38
N VAL A 775 -21.49 -20.61 -10.11
CA VAL A 775 -21.47 -19.38 -10.92
C VAL A 775 -20.97 -19.67 -12.34
N GLN A 776 -19.88 -20.42 -12.48
CA GLN A 776 -19.33 -20.79 -13.79
C GLN A 776 -20.28 -21.68 -14.57
N LEU A 777 -20.97 -22.62 -13.90
CA LEU A 777 -21.93 -23.52 -14.54
C LEU A 777 -23.18 -22.79 -15.02
N LEU A 778 -23.72 -21.88 -14.22
CA LEU A 778 -24.96 -21.17 -14.51
C LEU A 778 -24.75 -19.94 -15.41
N GLY A 779 -23.49 -19.57 -15.69
CA GLY A 779 -23.14 -18.41 -16.49
C GLY A 779 -23.63 -17.10 -15.87
N VAL A 780 -23.64 -17.03 -14.54
CA VAL A 780 -24.15 -15.87 -13.79
C VAL A 780 -23.10 -14.76 -13.80
N ASP A 781 -23.52 -13.55 -14.18
CA ASP A 781 -22.70 -12.35 -14.06
C ASP A 781 -22.64 -11.91 -12.58
N ARG A 782 -21.43 -11.90 -12.01
CA ARG A 782 -21.17 -11.56 -10.60
C ARG A 782 -21.66 -10.15 -10.23
N HIS A 783 -21.68 -9.20 -11.18
CA HIS A 783 -22.17 -7.84 -10.93
C HIS A 783 -23.70 -7.79 -10.72
N ALA A 784 -24.45 -8.74 -11.27
CA ALA A 784 -25.90 -8.80 -11.14
C ALA A 784 -26.38 -9.54 -9.87
N GLU A 785 -25.50 -10.33 -9.23
CA GLU A 785 -25.83 -11.17 -8.08
C GLU A 785 -25.73 -10.44 -6.72
N GLY A 786 -25.03 -9.31 -6.66
CA GLY A 786 -24.90 -8.53 -5.42
C GLY A 786 -24.06 -9.23 -4.33
N SER A 787 -23.27 -10.23 -4.70
CA SER A 787 -22.36 -10.95 -3.80
C SER A 787 -20.93 -10.40 -3.94
N TYR A 788 -20.66 -9.29 -3.26
CA TYR A 788 -19.31 -8.96 -2.77
C TYR A 788 -19.36 -9.04 -1.25
#